data_AF-A0A2T9Y5M5-F1
#
_entry.id   AF-A0A2T9Y5M5-F1
#
_cell.length_a   1.000
_cell.length_b   1.000
_cell.length_c   1.000
_cell.angle_alpha   90.00
_cell.angle_beta   90.00
_cell.angle_gamma   90.00
#
_symmetry.space_group_name_H-M   'P 1'
#
loop_
_entity.id
_entity.type
_entity.pdbx_description
1 polymer ?
#
loop_
_entity_poly.entity_id
_entity_poly.type
_entity_poly.pdbx_seq_one_letter_code
_entity_poly.pdbx_strand_id
1 'polypeptide(L)'
;MAENDQSIIRLDDFFFAMMPSDKTKIIQLEKNKIISLGKFGSFKSEKLVGKTYGRWYEITQTGELEPFFHTNYECLVENEANNRKILPDNDSQKITQQEIEEMKLQTKSGEIQYKEIIKTITENNATFNQKTVYSQSKYLKKKESNICDHFFSRFPEKINLIRNDTLSQILSISNVHATSRTLVVDNTGGMIATGLLSPGLVYGLHTEVNHNYNVLKYLNDHDLDSKFISLQWSNINKPIENFEEEQNGNDSDGYVRGNLRRRINHEKLNKKLQVLRAEPFDGLVIATDFNPLSVLKALLPYLGGSRTVVFYSPYKESLLETFDYMRFSIDFLNVSLTESWLREYQVLPGRTHPHMGMSGSGGYLLSAIRVYSKKTLELSSAQIKARNDAFKVLDLYEQYSPFHFNNFITSQYKEKTPVISTLVQKLSGKSYQNNFKNVNLNQIEDYKKKQLKKWSATLPKPVSSAQAVLYDLAKQGDLESEFYLAKMELFGTSGFPLNLRASFDKWLNIAHSYGNSTAQFYVAIFYASGLGNVARNPAMAKVYLKMSADQNNGLAMLMLSHRKDFGIETIAKCEESIDLLSKIADKSIENYYQGNSLGKSRFLPKANHGMLNNGIYGIKTSGFYPDKKAQTKKEVQSIIDFYLFKVAKGDIESCVSL
;
A
#
# COMPACT_ATOMS: atom_id res chain seq x y z
N MET A 1 -35.72 11.26 5.42
CA MET A 1 -35.50 12.54 4.72
C MET A 1 -35.61 13.62 5.78
N ALA A 2 -34.51 13.93 6.47
CA ALA A 2 -34.39 15.16 7.24
C ALA A 2 -33.84 16.20 6.26
N GLU A 3 -34.66 17.18 5.91
CA GLU A 3 -34.26 18.24 4.99
C GLU A 3 -33.08 19.04 5.55
N ASN A 4 -32.18 19.46 4.67
CA ASN A 4 -30.87 20.05 4.94
C ASN A 4 -30.95 21.35 5.77
N ASP A 5 -30.97 21.18 7.08
CA ASP A 5 -30.94 22.22 8.11
C ASP A 5 -29.64 23.08 8.08
N GLN A 6 -28.59 22.60 7.40
CA GLN A 6 -27.29 23.27 7.23
C GLN A 6 -27.26 24.37 6.16
N SER A 7 -28.34 24.55 5.40
CA SER A 7 -28.38 25.51 4.29
C SER A 7 -28.76 26.94 4.70
N ILE A 8 -29.14 27.13 5.98
CA ILE A 8 -29.72 28.36 6.51
C ILE A 8 -28.82 28.94 7.61
N ILE A 9 -28.67 30.26 7.61
CA ILE A 9 -27.88 31.02 8.59
C ILE A 9 -28.66 31.13 9.91
N ARG A 10 -28.05 30.76 11.04
CA ARG A 10 -28.64 30.83 12.39
C ARG A 10 -27.97 31.89 13.26
N LEU A 11 -28.57 32.13 14.43
CA LEU A 11 -27.93 32.90 15.49
C LEU A 11 -26.76 32.10 16.08
N ASP A 12 -25.74 32.82 16.53
CA ASP A 12 -24.48 32.33 17.10
C ASP A 12 -23.53 31.59 16.14
N ASP A 13 -23.97 31.31 14.90
CA ASP A 13 -23.14 30.77 13.83
C ASP A 13 -22.00 31.72 13.43
N PHE A 14 -20.85 31.12 13.09
CA PHE A 14 -19.80 31.80 12.34
C PHE A 14 -20.08 31.69 10.84
N PHE A 15 -19.93 32.80 10.12
CA PHE A 15 -20.02 32.80 8.67
C PHE A 15 -18.92 33.62 8.01
N PHE A 16 -18.64 33.28 6.76
CA PHE A 16 -17.68 33.97 5.90
C PHE A 16 -18.44 34.96 5.02
N ALA A 17 -18.29 36.25 5.32
CA ALA A 17 -18.82 37.32 4.49
C ALA A 17 -17.84 37.63 3.37
N MET A 18 -18.22 37.33 2.13
CA MET A 18 -17.44 37.67 0.95
C MET A 18 -17.83 39.05 0.43
N MET A 19 -16.85 39.95 0.37
CA MET A 19 -17.08 41.33 -0.06
C MET A 19 -16.88 41.47 -1.58
N PRO A 20 -17.42 42.52 -2.22
CA PRO A 20 -17.17 42.80 -3.64
C PRO A 20 -15.70 42.97 -4.03
N SER A 21 -14.81 43.16 -3.05
CA SER A 21 -13.36 43.25 -3.27
C SER A 21 -12.65 41.88 -3.25
N ASP A 22 -13.39 40.78 -3.37
CA ASP A 22 -12.92 39.38 -3.26
C ASP A 22 -12.28 39.01 -1.90
N LYS A 23 -12.34 39.91 -0.92
CA LYS A 23 -11.84 39.66 0.43
C LYS A 23 -12.95 39.09 1.29
N THR A 24 -12.62 38.05 2.04
CA THR A 24 -13.52 37.39 2.98
C THR A 24 -13.27 37.86 4.42
N LYS A 25 -14.33 37.97 5.22
CA LYS A 25 -14.29 38.34 6.64
C LYS A 25 -15.11 37.34 7.45
N ILE A 26 -14.52 36.82 8.53
CA ILE A 26 -15.21 35.95 9.50
C ILE A 26 -16.03 36.83 10.44
N ILE A 27 -17.30 36.48 10.65
CA ILE A 27 -18.23 37.20 11.51
C ILE A 27 -19.03 36.17 12.31
N GLN A 28 -19.16 36.41 13.62
CA GLN A 28 -20.08 35.67 14.49
C GLN A 28 -21.42 36.41 14.57
N LEU A 29 -22.51 35.69 14.40
CA LEU A 29 -23.85 36.27 14.31
C LEU A 29 -24.52 36.34 15.68
N GLU A 30 -24.13 37.33 16.48
CA GLU A 30 -24.74 37.57 17.80
C GLU A 30 -26.08 38.33 17.67
N LYS A 31 -27.01 38.06 18.60
CA LYS A 31 -28.31 38.74 18.65
C LYS A 31 -28.16 40.25 18.88
N ASN A 32 -28.98 41.06 18.22
CA ASN A 32 -29.01 42.54 18.31
C ASN A 32 -27.70 43.26 17.95
N LYS A 33 -26.75 42.59 17.28
CA LYS A 33 -25.49 43.18 16.88
C LYS A 33 -25.58 43.84 15.51
N ILE A 34 -24.97 45.01 15.36
CA ILE A 34 -24.80 45.66 14.06
C ILE A 34 -23.53 45.12 13.42
N ILE A 35 -23.68 44.49 12.25
CA ILE A 35 -22.58 43.93 11.47
C ILE A 35 -22.10 45.01 10.50
N SER A 36 -20.88 45.50 10.69
CA SER A 36 -20.24 46.47 9.79
C SER A 36 -19.24 45.81 8.85
N LEU A 37 -19.42 46.06 7.55
CA LEU A 37 -18.52 45.66 6.47
C LEU A 37 -17.65 46.85 5.99
N GLY A 38 -17.52 47.89 6.80
CA GLY A 38 -16.75 49.09 6.47
C GLY A 38 -17.40 49.88 5.35
N LYS A 39 -16.69 50.08 4.23
CA LYS A 39 -17.18 50.88 3.09
C LYS A 39 -18.41 50.30 2.37
N PHE A 40 -18.74 49.02 2.63
CA PHE A 40 -19.86 48.33 1.99
C PHE A 40 -21.17 48.44 2.78
N GLY A 41 -21.18 49.18 3.90
CA GLY A 41 -22.36 49.39 4.73
C GLY A 41 -22.43 48.48 5.96
N SER A 42 -23.57 48.57 6.65
CA SER A 42 -23.84 47.83 7.87
C SER A 42 -25.30 47.43 7.96
N PHE A 43 -25.59 46.30 8.60
CA PHE A 43 -26.94 45.78 8.80
C PHE A 43 -27.07 45.14 10.19
N LYS A 44 -28.30 44.98 10.69
CA LYS A 44 -28.57 44.27 11.95
C LYS A 44 -28.51 42.76 11.73
N SER A 45 -27.90 42.02 12.66
CA SER A 45 -27.70 40.58 12.56
C SER A 45 -28.98 39.79 12.30
N GLU A 46 -30.11 40.18 12.91
CA GLU A 46 -31.43 39.56 12.73
C GLU A 46 -31.90 39.52 11.26
N LYS A 47 -31.47 40.48 10.44
CA LYS A 47 -31.85 40.56 9.02
C LYS A 47 -31.19 39.47 8.16
N LEU A 48 -30.16 38.80 8.69
CA LEU A 48 -29.45 37.72 8.00
C LEU A 48 -29.89 36.32 8.48
N VAL A 49 -30.51 36.23 9.65
CA VAL A 49 -31.03 34.96 10.21
C VAL A 49 -32.14 34.42 9.31
N GLY A 50 -32.14 33.10 9.06
CA GLY A 50 -33.16 32.44 8.22
C GLY A 50 -32.87 32.53 6.72
N LYS A 51 -31.80 33.24 6.31
CA LYS A 51 -31.38 33.33 4.92
C LYS A 51 -30.46 32.19 4.52
N THR A 52 -30.43 31.86 3.23
CA THR A 52 -29.63 30.75 2.72
C THR A 52 -28.19 31.17 2.43
N TYR A 53 -27.23 30.27 2.69
CA TYR A 53 -25.84 30.41 2.25
C TYR A 53 -25.71 30.45 0.72
N GLY A 54 -24.59 30.96 0.21
CA GLY A 54 -24.27 31.00 -1.23
C GLY A 54 -25.02 32.06 -2.06
N ARG A 55 -25.87 32.88 -1.44
CA ARG A 55 -26.54 34.00 -2.12
C ARG A 55 -25.85 35.33 -1.86
N TRP A 56 -25.89 36.20 -2.88
CA TRP A 56 -25.47 37.59 -2.75
C TRP A 56 -26.62 38.44 -2.20
N TYR A 57 -26.28 39.37 -1.32
CA TYR A 57 -27.23 40.34 -0.77
C TYR A 57 -26.73 41.75 -1.01
N GLU A 58 -27.63 42.63 -1.45
CA GLU A 58 -27.39 44.07 -1.50
C GLU A 58 -27.87 44.68 -0.17
N ILE A 59 -27.04 45.53 0.44
CA ILE A 59 -27.38 46.24 1.67
C ILE A 59 -28.06 47.54 1.24
N THR A 60 -29.34 47.66 1.55
CA THR A 60 -30.12 48.89 1.34
C THR A 60 -29.76 49.95 2.37
N GLN A 61 -30.14 51.20 2.11
CA GLN A 61 -29.87 52.35 3.00
C GLN A 61 -30.51 52.20 4.39
N THR A 62 -31.63 51.49 4.49
CA THR A 62 -32.32 51.16 5.75
C THR A 62 -31.65 50.03 6.53
N GLY A 63 -30.58 49.44 5.98
CA GLY A 63 -29.89 48.28 6.55
C GLY A 63 -30.62 46.97 6.30
N GLU A 64 -31.57 46.93 5.37
CA GLU A 64 -32.20 45.70 4.92
C GLU A 64 -31.36 45.00 3.86
N LEU A 65 -31.50 43.68 3.79
CA LEU A 65 -30.74 42.82 2.91
C LEU A 65 -31.66 42.28 1.83
N GLU A 66 -31.43 42.66 0.58
CA GLU A 66 -32.19 42.16 -0.57
C GLU A 66 -31.38 41.15 -1.37
N PRO A 67 -31.95 40.01 -1.79
CA PRO A 67 -31.24 39.04 -2.60
C PRO A 67 -30.90 39.64 -3.96
N PHE A 68 -29.62 39.56 -4.34
CA PHE A 68 -29.11 40.10 -5.59
C PHE A 68 -28.73 38.93 -6.52
N PHE A 69 -29.45 38.78 -7.63
CA PHE A 69 -29.11 37.84 -8.69
C PHE A 69 -28.25 38.55 -9.73
N HIS A 70 -27.04 38.04 -9.97
CA HIS A 70 -26.18 38.54 -11.03
C HIS A 70 -26.13 37.52 -12.17
N THR A 71 -26.83 37.80 -13.26
CA THR A 71 -26.83 36.99 -14.48
C THR A 71 -25.91 37.62 -15.52
N ASN A 72 -24.62 37.77 -15.24
CA ASN A 72 -23.71 38.38 -16.22
C ASN A 72 -22.73 37.33 -16.78
N TYR A 73 -23.29 36.32 -17.45
CA TYR A 73 -22.63 35.62 -18.54
C TYR A 73 -23.12 36.21 -19.87
N GLU A 74 -23.04 37.54 -20.03
CA GLU A 74 -23.35 38.14 -21.32
C GLU A 74 -22.22 37.81 -22.30
N CYS A 75 -22.56 37.13 -23.39
CA CYS A 75 -21.73 37.07 -24.58
C CYS A 75 -21.52 38.52 -25.05
N LEU A 76 -20.37 39.08 -24.72
CA LEU A 76 -20.00 40.42 -25.15
C LEU A 76 -19.95 40.43 -26.68
N VAL A 77 -20.85 41.20 -27.31
CA VAL A 77 -20.81 41.45 -28.75
C VAL A 77 -19.55 42.26 -29.03
N GLU A 78 -18.66 41.73 -29.86
CA GLU A 78 -17.42 42.43 -30.22
C GLU A 78 -17.75 43.68 -31.05
N ASN A 79 -17.22 44.83 -30.65
CA ASN A 79 -17.27 46.08 -31.41
C ASN A 79 -15.90 46.31 -32.09
N GLU A 80 -15.86 47.01 -33.24
CA GLU A 80 -14.62 47.35 -33.99
C GLU A 80 -13.68 48.35 -33.28
N ALA A 81 -13.92 48.65 -32.00
CA ALA A 81 -13.20 49.66 -31.25
C ALA A 81 -11.72 49.26 -31.01
N ASN A 82 -10.79 50.19 -31.29
CA ASN A 82 -9.35 50.00 -31.10
C ASN A 82 -8.73 51.17 -30.34
N ASN A 83 -7.70 50.91 -29.53
CA ASN A 83 -7.01 51.90 -28.71
C ASN A 83 -6.05 52.83 -29.47
N ARG A 84 -5.96 52.74 -30.81
CA ARG A 84 -5.03 53.54 -31.64
C ARG A 84 -5.20 55.06 -31.50
N LYS A 85 -6.42 55.52 -31.21
CA LYS A 85 -6.78 56.95 -31.07
C LYS A 85 -6.89 57.42 -29.62
N ILE A 86 -6.67 56.54 -28.64
CA ILE A 86 -6.76 56.89 -27.22
C ILE A 86 -5.39 57.40 -26.78
N LEU A 87 -5.29 58.71 -26.56
CA LEU A 87 -4.11 59.34 -25.96
C LEU A 87 -4.26 59.35 -24.42
N PRO A 88 -3.17 59.14 -23.67
CA PRO A 88 -3.18 59.17 -22.21
C PRO A 88 -3.19 60.62 -21.70
N ASP A 89 -4.30 61.32 -21.90
CA ASP A 89 -4.50 62.67 -21.38
C ASP A 89 -5.27 62.63 -20.05
N ASN A 90 -4.86 63.48 -19.10
CA ASN A 90 -5.53 63.60 -17.79
C ASN A 90 -6.95 64.19 -17.90
N ASP A 91 -7.33 64.73 -19.06
CA ASP A 91 -8.62 65.38 -19.32
C ASP A 91 -9.72 64.41 -19.82
N SER A 92 -9.43 63.10 -19.86
CA SER A 92 -10.36 62.08 -20.35
C SER A 92 -11.60 61.92 -19.47
N GLN A 93 -11.52 62.30 -18.19
CA GLN A 93 -12.63 62.33 -17.25
C GLN A 93 -13.04 63.78 -16.99
N LYS A 94 -14.28 64.14 -17.33
CA LYS A 94 -14.76 65.52 -17.20
C LYS A 94 -15.25 65.89 -15.80
N ILE A 95 -15.58 64.89 -14.98
CA ILE A 95 -16.02 65.11 -13.60
C ILE A 95 -14.82 65.25 -12.67
N THR A 96 -14.88 66.23 -11.78
CA THR A 96 -13.79 66.51 -10.84
C THR A 96 -13.82 65.57 -9.63
N GLN A 97 -12.70 65.47 -8.91
CA GLN A 97 -12.64 64.65 -7.70
C GLN A 97 -13.58 65.18 -6.59
N GLN A 98 -13.76 66.50 -6.50
CA GLN A 98 -14.65 67.13 -5.52
C GLN A 98 -16.11 66.74 -5.78
N GLU A 99 -16.57 66.79 -7.03
CA GLU A 99 -17.93 66.35 -7.42
C GLU A 99 -18.15 64.85 -7.16
N ILE A 100 -17.13 64.01 -7.36
CA ILE A 100 -17.21 62.57 -7.00
C ILE A 100 -17.32 62.39 -5.48
N GLU A 101 -16.62 63.20 -4.69
CA GLU A 101 -16.69 63.18 -3.23
C GLU A 101 -18.06 63.67 -2.73
N GLU A 102 -18.61 64.71 -3.35
CA GLU A 102 -19.98 65.18 -3.11
C GLU A 102 -21.02 64.11 -3.45
N MET A 103 -20.94 63.48 -4.62
CA MET A 103 -21.84 62.36 -4.96
C MET A 103 -21.70 61.18 -4.00
N LYS A 104 -20.49 60.89 -3.50
CA LYS A 104 -20.26 59.88 -2.46
C LYS A 104 -20.86 60.29 -1.11
N LEU A 105 -20.86 61.58 -0.79
CA LEU A 105 -21.53 62.12 0.41
C LEU A 105 -23.06 62.07 0.25
N GLN A 106 -23.59 62.43 -0.93
CA GLN A 106 -25.00 62.31 -1.30
C GLN A 106 -25.48 60.85 -1.29
N THR A 107 -24.59 59.92 -1.65
CA THR A 107 -24.85 58.47 -1.52
C THR A 107 -24.89 58.02 -0.05
N LYS A 108 -24.09 58.65 0.82
CA LYS A 108 -24.16 58.39 2.28
C LYS A 108 -25.40 59.01 2.93
N SER A 109 -25.89 60.15 2.44
CA SER A 109 -27.13 60.79 2.91
C SER A 109 -28.40 60.17 2.32
N GLY A 110 -28.28 59.39 1.24
CA GLY A 110 -29.36 58.57 0.68
C GLY A 110 -30.00 59.12 -0.60
N GLU A 111 -29.53 60.24 -1.12
CA GLU A 111 -30.13 60.94 -2.27
C GLU A 111 -29.88 60.26 -3.63
N ILE A 112 -28.80 59.47 -3.76
CA ILE A 112 -28.34 58.87 -5.03
C ILE A 112 -27.94 57.40 -4.81
N GLN A 113 -28.23 56.51 -5.77
CA GLN A 113 -27.79 55.11 -5.72
C GLN A 113 -26.35 54.93 -6.23
N TYR A 114 -25.60 53.97 -5.68
CA TYR A 114 -24.21 53.72 -6.11
C TYR A 114 -24.07 53.38 -7.63
N LYS A 115 -25.10 52.75 -8.21
CA LYS A 115 -25.17 52.47 -9.67
C LYS A 115 -25.21 53.75 -10.50
N GLU A 116 -25.83 54.81 -9.99
CA GLU A 116 -25.93 56.10 -10.67
C GLU A 116 -24.58 56.82 -10.69
N ILE A 117 -23.77 56.72 -9.64
CA ILE A 117 -22.39 57.23 -9.65
C ILE A 117 -21.55 56.55 -10.73
N ILE A 118 -21.66 55.22 -10.85
CA ILE A 118 -20.93 54.48 -11.88
C ILE A 118 -21.38 54.97 -13.25
N LYS A 119 -22.70 55.11 -13.44
CA LYS A 119 -23.32 55.60 -14.68
C LYS A 119 -22.83 57.01 -15.05
N THR A 120 -22.86 57.97 -14.12
CA THR A 120 -22.39 59.35 -14.35
C THR A 120 -20.88 59.41 -14.63
N ILE A 121 -20.07 58.59 -13.96
CA ILE A 121 -18.63 58.47 -14.24
C ILE A 121 -18.38 57.88 -15.63
N THR A 122 -19.18 56.90 -16.07
CA THR A 122 -19.06 56.34 -17.42
C THR A 122 -19.52 57.29 -18.51
N GLU A 123 -20.62 58.02 -18.29
CA GLU A 123 -21.17 59.00 -19.23
C GLU A 123 -20.24 60.21 -19.43
N ASN A 124 -19.58 60.66 -18.36
CA ASN A 124 -18.65 61.80 -18.41
C ASN A 124 -17.24 61.45 -18.91
N ASN A 125 -16.97 60.18 -19.20
CA ASN A 125 -15.68 59.74 -19.72
C ASN A 125 -15.66 59.80 -21.25
N ALA A 126 -14.92 60.77 -21.80
CA ALA A 126 -14.83 61.02 -23.24
C ALA A 126 -14.25 59.84 -24.04
N THR A 127 -13.44 59.00 -23.40
CA THR A 127 -12.77 57.85 -24.03
C THR A 127 -13.52 56.53 -23.87
N PHE A 128 -14.60 56.49 -23.07
CA PHE A 128 -15.26 55.23 -22.68
C PHE A 128 -15.86 54.46 -23.86
N ASN A 129 -16.48 55.16 -24.80
CA ASN A 129 -17.06 54.56 -26.02
C ASN A 129 -16.00 54.14 -27.04
N GLN A 130 -14.79 54.69 -26.97
CA GLN A 130 -13.65 54.32 -27.83
C GLN A 130 -12.91 53.09 -27.30
N LYS A 131 -13.16 52.70 -26.05
CA LYS A 131 -12.55 51.51 -25.43
C LYS A 131 -13.22 50.25 -25.97
N THR A 132 -12.45 49.17 -26.03
CA THR A 132 -12.97 47.84 -26.34
C THR A 132 -14.03 47.44 -25.31
N VAL A 133 -15.00 46.65 -25.74
CA VAL A 133 -16.02 46.02 -24.87
C VAL A 133 -15.35 45.28 -23.69
N TYR A 134 -14.15 44.76 -23.95
CA TYR A 134 -13.33 44.11 -22.96
C TYR A 134 -12.76 45.04 -21.88
N SER A 135 -12.40 46.25 -22.24
CA SER A 135 -11.93 47.26 -21.28
C SER A 135 -13.08 47.84 -20.44
N GLN A 136 -14.28 47.90 -21.01
CA GLN A 136 -15.51 48.33 -20.33
C GLN A 136 -15.96 47.30 -19.28
N SER A 137 -15.93 46.01 -19.61
CA SER A 137 -16.41 44.94 -18.72
C SER A 137 -15.45 44.58 -17.56
N LYS A 138 -14.27 45.21 -17.49
CA LYS A 138 -13.24 44.89 -16.49
C LYS A 138 -13.67 45.24 -15.04
N TYR A 139 -14.74 46.01 -14.89
CA TYR A 139 -15.20 46.59 -13.61
C TYR A 139 -16.08 45.68 -12.74
N LEU A 140 -16.46 44.49 -13.22
CA LEU A 140 -17.32 43.57 -12.47
C LEU A 140 -16.70 42.17 -12.50
N LYS A 141 -15.98 41.81 -11.44
CA LYS A 141 -15.55 40.43 -11.20
C LYS A 141 -15.79 40.09 -9.74
N LYS A 142 -16.26 38.87 -9.49
CA LYS A 142 -16.32 38.28 -8.16
C LYS A 142 -15.95 36.81 -8.24
N LYS A 143 -15.20 36.31 -7.26
CA LYS A 143 -14.88 34.89 -7.06
C LYS A 143 -15.65 34.33 -5.87
N GLU A 144 -15.75 33.01 -5.77
CA GLU A 144 -16.15 32.30 -4.55
C GLU A 144 -14.89 31.87 -3.76
N SER A 145 -15.01 31.69 -2.43
CA SER A 145 -13.86 31.40 -1.56
C SER A 145 -14.22 30.41 -0.46
N ASN A 146 -13.42 29.35 -0.31
CA ASN A 146 -13.56 28.33 0.73
C ASN A 146 -12.80 28.70 2.02
N ILE A 147 -13.02 27.94 3.11
CA ILE A 147 -12.39 28.17 4.42
C ILE A 147 -10.86 28.11 4.36
N CYS A 148 -10.32 27.11 3.67
CA CYS A 148 -8.88 26.96 3.46
C CYS A 148 -8.33 28.14 2.66
N ASP A 149 -9.06 28.61 1.64
CA ASP A 149 -8.66 29.75 0.81
C ASP A 149 -8.67 31.07 1.60
N HIS A 150 -9.62 31.23 2.53
CA HIS A 150 -9.65 32.39 3.44
C HIS A 150 -8.37 32.46 4.28
N PHE A 151 -8.00 31.35 4.92
CA PHE A 151 -6.80 31.31 5.76
C PHE A 151 -5.52 31.37 4.91
N PHE A 152 -5.47 30.71 3.76
CA PHE A 152 -4.30 30.75 2.88
C PHE A 152 -4.03 32.15 2.32
N SER A 153 -5.08 32.88 1.94
CA SER A 153 -4.93 34.25 1.39
C SER A 153 -4.58 35.30 2.44
N ARG A 154 -5.06 35.14 3.69
CA ARG A 154 -4.93 36.16 4.74
C ARG A 154 -3.88 35.84 5.80
N PHE A 155 -3.75 34.58 6.18
CA PHE A 155 -2.89 34.08 7.25
C PHE A 155 -2.22 32.74 6.87
N PRO A 156 -1.46 32.68 5.76
CA PRO A 156 -0.88 31.44 5.26
C PRO A 156 0.01 30.73 6.29
N GLU A 157 0.78 31.49 7.07
CA GLU A 157 1.66 30.95 8.11
C GLU A 157 0.90 30.23 9.24
N LYS A 158 -0.32 30.65 9.58
CA LYS A 158 -1.10 30.03 10.66
C LYS A 158 -1.58 28.62 10.32
N ILE A 159 -1.71 28.32 9.04
CA ILE A 159 -2.11 27.00 8.53
C ILE A 159 -0.91 26.25 7.96
N ASN A 160 0.31 26.70 8.29
CA ASN A 160 1.57 26.13 7.82
C ASN A 160 1.66 26.02 6.28
N LEU A 161 1.13 27.04 5.57
CA LEU A 161 1.14 27.15 4.11
C LEU A 161 0.33 26.08 3.36
N ILE A 162 -0.59 25.37 4.03
CA ILE A 162 -1.41 24.35 3.38
C ILE A 162 -2.43 24.98 2.42
N ARG A 163 -2.48 24.47 1.19
CA ARG A 163 -3.44 24.88 0.16
C ARG A 163 -4.60 23.89 0.09
N ASN A 164 -5.72 24.32 -0.50
CA ASN A 164 -6.95 23.53 -0.60
C ASN A 164 -6.76 22.20 -1.36
N ASP A 165 -5.92 22.16 -2.39
CA ASP A 165 -5.61 20.99 -3.21
C ASP A 165 -4.78 20.00 -2.39
N THR A 166 -3.76 20.47 -1.69
CA THR A 166 -2.97 19.65 -0.78
C THR A 166 -3.84 19.08 0.34
N LEU A 167 -4.72 19.89 0.95
CA LEU A 167 -5.67 19.41 1.96
C LEU A 167 -6.59 18.31 1.37
N SER A 168 -7.13 18.51 0.16
CA SER A 168 -7.98 17.52 -0.49
C SER A 168 -7.25 16.20 -0.78
N GLN A 169 -5.96 16.26 -1.13
CA GLN A 169 -5.12 15.08 -1.31
C GLN A 169 -4.88 14.37 0.02
N ILE A 170 -4.60 15.09 1.12
CA ILE A 170 -4.48 14.48 2.45
C ILE A 170 -5.74 13.70 2.79
N LEU A 171 -6.93 14.28 2.61
CA LEU A 171 -8.20 13.61 2.91
C LEU A 171 -8.41 12.36 2.04
N SER A 172 -8.05 12.44 0.76
CA SER A 172 -8.19 11.32 -0.17
C SER A 172 -7.21 10.18 0.14
N ILE A 173 -5.94 10.50 0.39
CA ILE A 173 -4.89 9.53 0.68
C ILE A 173 -5.09 8.89 2.06
N SER A 174 -5.57 9.65 3.04
CA SER A 174 -5.86 9.14 4.40
C SER A 174 -7.10 8.24 4.46
N ASN A 175 -7.86 8.14 3.36
CA ASN A 175 -9.03 7.26 3.22
C ASN A 175 -10.05 7.46 4.37
N VAL A 176 -10.32 8.71 4.73
CA VAL A 176 -11.28 9.05 5.78
C VAL A 176 -12.71 8.84 5.30
N HIS A 177 -13.52 8.20 6.14
CA HIS A 177 -14.94 7.98 5.89
C HIS A 177 -15.73 8.11 7.20
N ALA A 178 -17.06 8.11 7.12
CA ALA A 178 -17.94 8.43 8.25
C ALA A 178 -17.78 7.55 9.52
N THR A 179 -17.09 6.42 9.44
CA THR A 179 -16.85 5.52 10.59
C THR A 179 -15.38 5.42 10.97
N SER A 180 -14.48 6.11 10.26
CA SER A 180 -13.05 5.99 10.48
C SER A 180 -12.62 6.63 11.80
N ARG A 181 -11.72 5.97 12.51
CA ARG A 181 -10.99 6.55 13.65
C ARG A 181 -9.64 7.08 13.16
N THR A 182 -9.45 8.39 13.14
CA THR A 182 -8.22 9.01 12.63
C THR A 182 -7.39 9.61 13.75
N LEU A 183 -6.11 9.29 13.80
CA LEU A 183 -5.13 9.89 14.69
C LEU A 183 -4.42 11.04 13.98
N VAL A 184 -4.40 12.22 14.59
CA VAL A 184 -3.89 13.44 13.95
C VAL A 184 -2.92 14.16 14.86
N VAL A 185 -1.73 14.47 14.36
CA VAL A 185 -0.83 15.48 14.95
C VAL A 185 -0.93 16.70 14.06
N ASP A 186 -1.46 17.80 14.57
CA ASP A 186 -1.78 18.97 13.74
C ASP A 186 -1.17 20.25 14.30
N ASN A 187 -0.33 20.89 13.51
CA ASN A 187 0.20 22.23 13.75
C ASN A 187 -0.30 23.28 12.73
N THR A 188 -1.39 23.01 12.01
CA THR A 188 -2.00 23.89 11.01
C THR A 188 -3.14 24.76 11.57
N GLY A 189 -3.12 25.05 12.87
CA GLY A 189 -4.22 25.75 13.56
C GLY A 189 -5.53 24.97 13.62
N GLY A 190 -5.49 23.68 13.26
CA GLY A 190 -6.64 22.79 13.15
C GLY A 190 -7.21 22.65 11.74
N MET A 191 -6.57 23.17 10.69
CA MET A 191 -7.08 23.08 9.31
C MET A 191 -7.16 21.63 8.82
N ILE A 192 -6.16 20.80 9.15
CA ILE A 192 -6.20 19.38 8.80
C ILE A 192 -7.25 18.65 9.66
N ALA A 193 -7.27 18.90 10.97
CA ALA A 193 -8.28 18.33 11.86
C ALA A 193 -9.72 18.68 11.42
N THR A 194 -9.95 19.89 10.90
CA THR A 194 -11.25 20.31 10.37
C THR A 194 -11.64 19.56 9.10
N GLY A 195 -10.68 19.27 8.22
CA GLY A 195 -10.94 18.50 7.01
C GLY A 195 -11.23 17.03 7.29
N LEU A 196 -10.59 16.47 8.32
CA LEU A 196 -10.77 15.07 8.74
C LEU A 196 -12.04 14.86 9.55
N LEU A 197 -12.65 15.93 10.07
CA LEU A 197 -13.87 15.86 10.85
C LEU A 197 -15.01 15.32 9.97
N SER A 198 -15.37 14.06 10.22
CA SER A 198 -16.49 13.36 9.61
C SER A 198 -17.39 12.83 10.75
N PRO A 199 -18.47 12.08 10.48
CA PRO A 199 -19.21 11.41 11.56
C PRO A 199 -18.35 10.46 12.43
N GLY A 200 -17.12 10.13 12.01
CA GLY A 200 -16.16 9.32 12.77
C GLY A 200 -15.44 10.08 13.88
N LEU A 201 -14.44 9.43 14.48
CA LEU A 201 -13.65 10.00 15.59
C LEU A 201 -12.33 10.57 15.07
N VAL A 202 -12.06 11.83 15.38
CA VAL A 202 -10.77 12.49 15.17
C VAL A 202 -10.06 12.68 16.51
N TYR A 203 -8.90 12.03 16.66
CA TYR A 203 -8.09 12.12 17.88
C TYR A 203 -6.88 13.02 17.62
N GLY A 204 -6.93 14.25 18.15
CA GLY A 204 -5.92 15.28 17.97
C GLY A 204 -4.85 15.27 19.06
N LEU A 205 -3.58 15.13 18.67
CA LEU A 205 -2.43 15.28 19.53
C LEU A 205 -1.82 16.67 19.34
N HIS A 206 -1.59 17.36 20.47
CA HIS A 206 -0.97 18.68 20.51
C HIS A 206 0.16 18.71 21.53
N THR A 207 1.13 19.60 21.35
CA THR A 207 2.31 19.69 22.22
C THR A 207 2.12 20.66 23.38
N GLU A 208 1.49 21.80 23.09
CA GLU A 208 1.20 22.85 24.06
C GLU A 208 0.23 22.39 25.15
N VAL A 209 0.15 23.12 26.26
CA VAL A 209 -0.80 22.82 27.36
C VAL A 209 -2.24 22.94 26.87
N ASN A 210 -2.51 23.97 26.06
CA ASN A 210 -3.78 24.15 25.38
C ASN A 210 -3.62 23.79 23.91
N HIS A 211 -4.68 23.28 23.30
CA HIS A 211 -4.63 22.89 21.91
C HIS A 211 -4.89 24.07 20.97
N ASN A 212 -4.15 24.15 19.85
CA ASN A 212 -4.34 25.18 18.83
C ASN A 212 -5.26 24.69 17.68
N TYR A 213 -6.47 24.23 18.02
CA TYR A 213 -7.50 23.82 17.04
C TYR A 213 -8.56 24.91 16.87
N ASN A 214 -8.12 26.14 16.60
CA ASN A 214 -9.03 27.29 16.55
C ASN A 214 -9.93 27.26 15.31
N VAL A 215 -9.51 26.63 14.22
CA VAL A 215 -10.29 26.57 12.98
C VAL A 215 -11.57 25.73 13.15
N LEU A 216 -11.58 24.73 14.05
CA LEU A 216 -12.77 23.90 14.35
C LEU A 216 -13.99 24.73 14.78
N LYS A 217 -13.77 25.87 15.42
CA LYS A 217 -14.85 26.75 15.89
C LYS A 217 -15.68 27.32 14.74
N TYR A 218 -15.13 27.39 13.54
CA TYR A 218 -15.80 27.97 12.37
C TYR A 218 -16.65 26.96 11.57
N LEU A 219 -16.70 25.69 11.99
CA LEU A 219 -17.52 24.66 11.34
C LEU A 219 -18.99 24.69 11.79
N ASN A 220 -19.30 25.38 12.89
CA ASN A 220 -20.63 25.40 13.53
C ASN A 220 -21.18 23.98 13.83
N ASP A 221 -20.31 23.02 14.12
CA ASP A 221 -20.73 21.66 14.51
C ASP A 221 -21.03 21.62 16.02
N HIS A 222 -22.30 21.47 16.38
CA HIS A 222 -22.74 21.42 17.78
C HIS A 222 -22.35 20.11 18.49
N ASP A 223 -22.05 19.05 17.74
CA ASP A 223 -21.67 17.73 18.28
C ASP A 223 -20.15 17.51 18.34
N LEU A 224 -19.36 18.58 18.22
CA LEU A 224 -17.90 18.53 18.10
C LEU A 224 -17.23 17.76 19.24
N ASP A 225 -17.70 17.92 20.48
CA ASP A 225 -17.11 17.27 21.66
C ASP A 225 -17.20 15.73 21.62
N SER A 226 -18.15 15.18 20.85
CA SER A 226 -18.29 13.73 20.67
C SER A 226 -17.39 13.18 19.56
N LYS A 227 -17.07 14.00 18.56
CA LYS A 227 -16.32 13.61 17.35
C LYS A 227 -14.83 13.94 17.45
N PHE A 228 -14.46 14.94 18.24
CA PHE A 228 -13.09 15.43 18.36
C PHE A 228 -12.58 15.32 19.80
N ILE A 229 -11.49 14.57 19.98
CA ILE A 229 -10.82 14.41 21.28
C ILE A 229 -9.39 14.91 21.17
N SER A 230 -9.02 15.86 22.03
CA SER A 230 -7.65 16.38 22.11
C SER A 230 -6.86 15.78 23.28
N LEU A 231 -5.58 15.47 23.07
CA LEU A 231 -4.66 15.03 24.12
C LEU A 231 -3.28 15.69 23.95
N GLN A 232 -2.72 16.14 25.07
CA GLN A 232 -1.35 16.66 25.10
C GLN A 232 -0.33 15.52 24.93
N TRP A 233 0.70 15.75 24.12
CA TRP A 233 1.76 14.79 23.77
C TRP A 233 2.45 14.15 24.99
N SER A 234 2.71 14.94 26.04
CA SER A 234 3.34 14.47 27.28
C SER A 234 2.52 13.42 28.03
N ASN A 235 1.21 13.34 27.78
CA ASN A 235 0.31 12.43 28.47
C ASN A 235 0.19 11.06 27.81
N ILE A 236 0.73 10.86 26.58
CA ILE A 236 0.58 9.60 25.82
C ILE A 236 1.02 8.37 26.63
N ASN A 237 2.11 8.51 27.39
CA ASN A 237 2.72 7.42 28.16
C ASN A 237 2.23 7.32 29.61
N LYS A 238 1.30 8.17 30.06
CA LYS A 238 0.82 8.13 31.46
C LYS A 238 0.03 6.84 31.74
N PRO A 239 0.23 6.18 32.89
CA PRO A 239 -0.58 5.02 33.27
C PRO A 239 -2.03 5.44 33.56
N ILE A 240 -2.97 4.52 33.40
CA ILE A 240 -4.38 4.72 33.77
C ILE A 240 -4.54 4.22 35.20
N GLU A 241 -4.62 5.14 36.15
CA GLU A 241 -4.68 4.85 37.58
C GLU A 241 -5.91 5.50 38.21
N ASN A 242 -6.36 4.97 39.35
CA ASN A 242 -7.44 5.60 40.12
C ASN A 242 -6.92 6.86 40.81
N PHE A 243 -7.80 7.85 40.99
CA PHE A 243 -7.44 9.06 41.72
C PHE A 243 -7.45 8.77 43.22
N GLU A 244 -6.28 8.75 43.85
CA GLU A 244 -6.11 8.54 45.29
C GLU A 244 -5.55 9.82 45.92
N GLU A 245 -6.36 10.45 46.77
CA GLU A 245 -5.93 11.57 47.63
C GLU A 245 -6.69 11.45 48.95
N GLU A 246 -5.96 11.29 50.06
CA GLU A 246 -6.55 11.16 51.40
C GLU A 246 -7.25 12.46 51.80
N GLN A 247 -8.54 12.38 52.13
CA GLN A 247 -9.30 13.52 52.65
C GLN A 247 -9.26 13.50 54.17
N ASN A 248 -8.84 14.61 54.77
CA ASN A 248 -8.92 14.79 56.21
C ASN A 248 -10.25 15.48 56.54
N GLY A 249 -10.92 15.05 57.61
CA GLY A 249 -12.25 15.61 57.99
C GLY A 249 -12.28 17.11 58.31
N ASN A 250 -11.12 17.77 58.39
CA ASN A 250 -10.96 19.20 58.72
C ASN A 250 -10.51 20.06 57.52
N ASP A 251 -10.67 19.57 56.28
CA ASP A 251 -10.23 20.31 55.09
C ASP A 251 -11.09 21.54 54.80
N SER A 252 -10.45 22.65 54.43
CA SER A 252 -11.15 23.89 54.04
C SER A 252 -12.03 23.70 52.79
N ASP A 253 -13.15 24.43 52.66
CA ASP A 253 -14.05 24.39 51.48
C ASP A 253 -13.29 24.66 50.15
N GLY A 254 -12.27 25.51 50.19
CA GLY A 254 -11.37 25.74 49.05
C GLY A 254 -10.57 24.50 48.65
N TYR A 255 -10.06 23.74 49.62
CA TYR A 255 -9.35 22.49 49.38
C TYR A 255 -10.27 21.41 48.80
N VAL A 256 -11.49 21.25 49.33
CA VAL A 256 -12.49 20.29 48.83
C VAL A 256 -12.84 20.58 47.36
N ARG A 257 -13.08 21.86 47.00
CA ARG A 257 -13.31 22.26 45.60
C ARG A 257 -12.10 22.01 44.71
N GLY A 258 -10.89 22.25 45.22
CA GLY A 258 -9.63 21.99 44.51
C GLY A 258 -9.41 20.49 44.26
N ASN A 259 -9.70 19.63 45.24
CA ASN A 259 -9.66 18.18 45.10
C ASN A 259 -10.67 17.71 44.04
N LEU A 260 -11.94 18.14 44.13
CA LEU A 260 -12.96 17.77 43.14
C LEU A 260 -12.57 18.15 41.70
N ARG A 261 -11.98 19.33 41.49
CA ARG A 261 -11.47 19.75 40.17
C ARG A 261 -10.35 18.84 39.67
N ARG A 262 -9.41 18.46 40.54
CA ARG A 262 -8.31 17.54 40.20
C ARG A 262 -8.83 16.15 39.86
N ARG A 263 -9.78 15.62 40.63
CA ARG A 263 -10.46 14.35 40.35
C ARG A 263 -11.15 14.36 38.99
N ILE A 264 -11.95 15.39 38.68
CA ILE A 264 -12.63 15.51 37.38
C ILE A 264 -11.63 15.57 36.23
N ASN A 265 -10.54 16.33 36.38
CA ASN A 265 -9.50 16.43 35.34
C ASN A 265 -8.77 15.09 35.15
N HIS A 266 -8.51 14.36 36.23
CA HIS A 266 -7.92 13.02 36.20
C HIS A 266 -8.84 12.03 35.48
N GLU A 267 -10.13 11.99 35.82
CA GLU A 267 -11.13 11.15 35.15
C GLU A 267 -11.24 11.49 33.65
N LYS A 268 -11.23 12.77 33.28
CA LYS A 268 -11.23 13.21 31.88
C LYS A 268 -9.98 12.73 31.15
N LEU A 269 -8.80 12.84 31.77
CA LEU A 269 -7.54 12.36 31.18
C LEU A 269 -7.55 10.84 31.00
N ASN A 270 -8.03 10.09 32.00
CA ASN A 270 -8.17 8.64 31.91
C ASN A 270 -9.11 8.22 30.78
N LYS A 271 -10.26 8.89 30.62
CA LYS A 271 -11.18 8.64 29.49
C LYS A 271 -10.49 8.85 28.14
N LYS A 272 -9.73 9.93 27.98
CA LYS A 272 -8.95 10.19 26.75
C LYS A 272 -7.93 9.09 26.47
N LEU A 273 -7.17 8.68 27.49
CA LEU A 273 -6.18 7.60 27.36
C LEU A 273 -6.82 6.24 27.07
N GLN A 274 -7.99 5.95 27.66
CA GLN A 274 -8.75 4.76 27.34
C GLN A 274 -9.15 4.74 25.86
N VAL A 275 -9.65 5.85 25.32
CA VAL A 275 -9.99 5.95 23.89
C VAL A 275 -8.76 5.75 22.99
N LEU A 276 -7.61 6.35 23.35
CA LEU A 276 -6.35 6.19 22.61
C LEU A 276 -5.87 4.73 22.55
N ARG A 277 -6.04 3.97 23.65
CA ARG A 277 -5.51 2.61 23.82
C ARG A 277 -6.51 1.50 23.52
N ALA A 278 -7.79 1.81 23.37
CA ALA A 278 -8.85 0.81 23.22
C ALA A 278 -8.72 0.00 21.93
N GLU A 279 -8.58 0.66 20.79
CA GLU A 279 -8.47 0.00 19.48
C GLU A 279 -7.51 0.79 18.58
N PRO A 280 -6.86 0.14 17.61
CA PRO A 280 -5.99 0.82 16.67
C PRO A 280 -6.76 1.79 15.77
N PHE A 281 -6.09 2.87 15.36
CA PHE A 281 -6.63 3.86 14.45
C PHE A 281 -6.58 3.39 12.99
N ASP A 282 -7.51 3.88 12.19
CA ASP A 282 -7.68 3.56 10.76
C ASP A 282 -6.81 4.43 9.84
N GLY A 283 -6.29 5.55 10.35
CA GLY A 283 -5.40 6.43 9.61
C GLY A 283 -4.58 7.31 10.54
N LEU A 284 -3.38 7.67 10.10
CA LEU A 284 -2.48 8.57 10.80
C LEU A 284 -2.12 9.75 9.90
N VAL A 285 -2.44 10.96 10.33
CA VAL A 285 -2.09 12.20 9.63
C VAL A 285 -1.20 13.07 10.51
N ILE A 286 -0.03 13.44 10.01
CA ILE A 286 0.99 14.19 10.77
C ILE A 286 1.36 15.46 10.02
N ALA A 287 1.09 16.60 10.63
CA ALA A 287 1.58 17.91 10.24
C ALA A 287 2.23 18.56 11.45
N THR A 288 3.55 18.58 11.46
CA THR A 288 4.33 18.94 12.65
C THR A 288 5.62 19.66 12.29
N ASP A 289 6.06 20.53 13.18
CA ASP A 289 7.35 21.23 13.06
C ASP A 289 8.49 20.41 13.72
N PHE A 290 8.15 19.35 14.44
CA PHE A 290 9.12 18.43 15.05
C PHE A 290 9.66 17.43 14.03
N ASN A 291 10.69 16.66 14.40
CA ASN A 291 11.20 15.60 13.52
C ASN A 291 10.10 14.54 13.24
N PRO A 292 9.64 14.39 11.99
CA PRO A 292 8.54 13.50 11.63
C PRO A 292 8.86 12.02 11.92
N LEU A 293 10.13 11.61 11.85
CA LEU A 293 10.54 10.24 12.13
C LEU A 293 10.32 9.85 13.59
N SER A 294 10.61 10.77 14.51
CA SER A 294 10.42 10.55 15.95
C SER A 294 8.92 10.41 16.28
N VAL A 295 8.12 11.30 15.71
CA VAL A 295 6.65 11.30 15.85
C VAL A 295 6.06 10.00 15.30
N LEU A 296 6.51 9.56 14.11
CA LEU A 296 6.09 8.28 13.52
C LEU A 296 6.33 7.12 14.49
N LYS A 297 7.56 6.96 14.97
CA LYS A 297 7.95 5.84 15.85
C LYS A 297 7.13 5.80 17.13
N ALA A 298 6.80 6.96 17.70
CA ALA A 298 5.97 7.06 18.89
C ALA A 298 4.51 6.66 18.64
N LEU A 299 3.99 6.92 17.44
CA LEU A 299 2.57 6.69 17.11
C LEU A 299 2.28 5.36 16.42
N LEU A 300 3.31 4.69 15.90
CA LEU A 300 3.19 3.38 15.25
C LEU A 300 2.42 2.31 16.06
N PRO A 301 2.57 2.21 17.39
CA PRO A 301 1.83 1.22 18.18
C PRO A 301 0.31 1.40 18.15
N TYR A 302 -0.17 2.62 17.89
CA TYR A 302 -1.59 2.95 17.87
C TYR A 302 -2.23 2.79 16.48
N LEU A 303 -1.44 2.49 15.45
CA LEU A 303 -1.93 2.37 14.07
C LEU A 303 -2.20 0.92 13.67
N GLY A 304 -3.35 0.69 13.02
CA GLY A 304 -3.71 -0.62 12.48
C GLY A 304 -2.87 -1.05 11.27
N GLY A 305 -2.86 -2.34 10.98
CA GLY A 305 -2.32 -2.88 9.74
C GLY A 305 -3.22 -2.54 8.55
N SER A 306 -2.64 -2.44 7.35
CA SER A 306 -3.31 -2.01 6.12
C SER A 306 -3.89 -0.59 6.18
N ARG A 307 -3.35 0.27 7.08
CA ARG A 307 -3.81 1.65 7.28
C ARG A 307 -2.82 2.65 6.71
N THR A 308 -3.33 3.80 6.28
CA THR A 308 -2.53 4.83 5.61
C THR A 308 -1.89 5.77 6.63
N VAL A 309 -0.65 6.13 6.36
CA VAL A 309 0.09 7.18 7.06
C VAL A 309 0.34 8.30 6.08
N VAL A 310 0.01 9.53 6.45
CA VAL A 310 0.19 10.74 5.64
C VAL A 310 0.92 11.78 6.46
N PHE A 311 2.01 12.29 5.92
CA PHE A 311 2.74 13.44 6.46
C PHE A 311 2.54 14.64 5.56
N TYR A 312 2.40 15.80 6.17
CA TYR A 312 2.40 17.09 5.52
C TYR A 312 3.54 17.95 6.05
N SER A 313 4.29 18.58 5.14
CA SER A 313 5.23 19.64 5.47
C SER A 313 5.33 20.64 4.32
N PRO A 314 5.48 21.95 4.58
CA PRO A 314 5.78 22.92 3.53
C PRO A 314 7.16 22.69 2.89
N TYR A 315 8.06 21.98 3.59
CA TYR A 315 9.43 21.72 3.14
C TYR A 315 9.63 20.24 2.84
N LYS A 316 10.18 19.95 1.67
CA LYS A 316 10.45 18.57 1.23
C LYS A 316 11.53 17.92 2.09
N GLU A 317 12.55 18.70 2.45
CA GLU A 317 13.75 18.29 3.17
C GLU A 317 13.41 17.69 4.54
N SER A 318 12.40 18.25 5.21
CA SER A 318 11.90 17.75 6.49
C SER A 318 11.36 16.32 6.42
N LEU A 319 10.89 15.87 5.24
CA LEU A 319 10.29 14.55 5.05
C LEU A 319 11.30 13.48 4.57
N LEU A 320 12.49 13.88 4.10
CA LEU A 320 13.44 12.96 3.46
C LEU A 320 13.93 11.85 4.41
N GLU A 321 14.29 12.20 5.65
CA GLU A 321 14.74 11.22 6.65
C GLU A 321 13.66 10.15 6.92
N THR A 322 12.40 10.59 6.98
CA THR A 322 11.27 9.69 7.21
C THR A 322 10.95 8.86 5.97
N PHE A 323 11.05 9.45 4.78
CA PHE A 323 10.90 8.75 3.50
C PHE A 323 11.92 7.61 3.35
N ASP A 324 13.19 7.88 3.64
CA ASP A 324 14.24 6.86 3.58
C ASP A 324 13.97 5.75 4.59
N TYR A 325 13.65 6.10 5.84
CA TYR A 325 13.28 5.11 6.86
C TYR A 325 12.10 4.22 6.44
N MET A 326 11.03 4.81 5.91
CA MET A 326 9.85 4.07 5.44
C MET A 326 10.19 3.16 4.27
N ARG A 327 11.07 3.59 3.35
CA ARG A 327 11.45 2.80 2.18
C ARG A 327 12.34 1.60 2.52
N PHE A 328 13.18 1.72 3.55
CA PHE A 328 14.03 0.63 4.01
C PHE A 328 13.34 -0.31 5.01
N SER A 329 12.25 0.11 5.63
CA SER A 329 11.51 -0.71 6.59
C SER A 329 10.49 -1.62 5.90
N ILE A 330 10.35 -2.83 6.41
CA ILE A 330 9.40 -3.84 5.92
C ILE A 330 7.96 -3.50 6.38
N ASP A 331 7.85 -2.59 7.35
CA ASP A 331 6.60 -2.18 7.97
C ASP A 331 5.71 -1.29 7.10
N PHE A 332 6.23 -0.80 5.96
CA PHE A 332 5.52 0.11 5.08
C PHE A 332 5.57 -0.35 3.61
N LEU A 333 4.49 -0.06 2.90
CA LEU A 333 4.31 -0.36 1.48
C LEU A 333 3.85 0.90 0.74
N ASN A 334 4.19 1.00 -0.54
CA ASN A 334 3.81 2.12 -1.41
C ASN A 334 4.22 3.50 -0.85
N VAL A 335 5.47 3.61 -0.40
CA VAL A 335 6.03 4.87 0.11
C VAL A 335 6.19 5.84 -1.05
N SER A 336 5.51 6.98 -0.99
CA SER A 336 5.53 8.00 -2.03
C SER A 336 5.67 9.41 -1.45
N LEU A 337 6.49 10.23 -2.10
CA LEU A 337 6.67 11.64 -1.79
C LEU A 337 6.14 12.46 -2.98
N THR A 338 5.07 13.22 -2.76
CA THR A 338 4.32 13.92 -3.80
C THR A 338 4.14 15.40 -3.49
N GLU A 339 4.00 16.22 -4.53
CA GLU A 339 3.66 17.64 -4.45
C GLU A 339 2.50 17.91 -5.42
N SER A 340 1.60 18.84 -5.06
CA SER A 340 0.52 19.29 -5.93
C SER A 340 0.75 20.73 -6.43
N TRP A 341 0.47 20.96 -7.71
CA TRP A 341 0.47 22.28 -8.32
C TRP A 341 -0.95 22.66 -8.75
N LEU A 342 -1.41 23.83 -8.29
CA LEU A 342 -2.72 24.36 -8.62
C LEU A 342 -2.58 25.56 -9.55
N ARG A 343 -3.26 25.52 -10.70
CA ARG A 343 -3.29 26.62 -11.67
C ARG A 343 -4.71 27.11 -11.87
N GLU A 344 -5.01 28.29 -11.34
CA GLU A 344 -6.29 28.95 -11.58
C GLU A 344 -6.34 29.56 -12.98
N TYR A 345 -7.48 29.39 -13.66
CA TYR A 345 -7.77 29.97 -14.95
C TYR A 345 -8.86 31.03 -14.82
N GLN A 346 -8.64 32.17 -15.47
CA GLN A 346 -9.74 33.04 -15.83
C GLN A 346 -10.45 32.42 -17.02
N VAL A 347 -11.74 32.12 -16.87
CA VAL A 347 -12.59 31.59 -17.95
C VAL A 347 -13.66 32.61 -18.25
N LEU A 348 -13.39 33.44 -19.26
CA LEU A 348 -14.31 34.45 -19.78
C LEU A 348 -14.27 34.39 -21.31
N PRO A 349 -15.39 34.66 -22.00
CA PRO A 349 -15.40 34.74 -23.47
C PRO A 349 -14.31 35.70 -23.98
N GLY A 350 -13.47 35.22 -24.91
CA GLY A 350 -12.37 35.98 -25.50
C GLY A 350 -11.20 36.34 -24.57
N ARG A 351 -11.21 35.92 -23.30
CA ARG A 351 -10.17 36.26 -22.30
C ARG A 351 -9.80 35.09 -21.40
N THR A 352 -9.75 33.90 -21.98
CA THR A 352 -9.38 32.69 -21.24
C THR A 352 -7.87 32.58 -21.15
N HIS A 353 -7.33 32.72 -19.94
CA HIS A 353 -5.91 32.57 -19.68
C HIS A 353 -5.67 32.20 -18.21
N PRO A 354 -4.52 31.60 -17.87
CA PRO A 354 -4.12 31.39 -16.47
C PRO A 354 -3.94 32.71 -15.72
N HIS A 355 -4.17 32.71 -14.41
CA HIS A 355 -3.73 33.84 -13.58
C HIS A 355 -2.19 33.96 -13.59
N MET A 356 -1.68 35.19 -13.68
CA MET A 356 -0.22 35.44 -13.80
C MET A 356 0.52 35.41 -12.46
N GLY A 357 -0.17 35.73 -11.36
CA GLY A 357 0.38 35.66 -10.00
C GLY A 357 -0.31 34.54 -9.23
N MET A 358 0.44 33.51 -8.88
CA MET A 358 -0.03 32.35 -8.11
C MET A 358 1.05 31.88 -7.14
N SER A 359 0.61 31.18 -6.09
CA SER A 359 1.55 30.53 -5.17
C SER A 359 2.16 29.31 -5.85
N GLY A 360 3.46 29.07 -5.63
CA GLY A 360 4.18 27.93 -6.21
C GLY A 360 3.71 26.61 -5.60
N SER A 361 4.13 26.35 -4.36
CA SER A 361 3.84 25.09 -3.67
C SER A 361 2.72 25.23 -2.63
N GLY A 362 1.90 24.17 -2.47
CA GLY A 362 0.99 23.99 -1.34
C GLY A 362 1.59 23.15 -0.20
N GLY A 363 2.85 22.73 -0.36
CA GLY A 363 3.57 21.79 0.49
C GLY A 363 3.66 20.39 -0.10
N TYR A 364 4.41 19.54 0.60
CA TYR A 364 4.75 18.18 0.20
C TYR A 364 4.01 17.16 1.07
N LEU A 365 3.67 16.03 0.46
CA LEU A 365 3.03 14.91 1.12
C LEU A 365 3.92 13.68 1.05
N LEU A 366 4.19 13.06 2.20
CA LEU A 366 4.77 11.73 2.27
C LEU A 366 3.68 10.76 2.70
N SER A 367 3.40 9.74 1.89
CA SER A 367 2.38 8.74 2.20
C SER A 367 2.90 7.32 2.10
N ALA A 368 2.35 6.45 2.94
CA ALA A 368 2.66 5.02 2.94
C ALA A 368 1.51 4.22 3.55
N ILE A 369 1.47 2.91 3.27
CA ILE A 369 0.53 1.96 3.87
C ILE A 369 1.29 1.13 4.92
N ARG A 370 0.81 1.13 6.17
CA ARG A 370 1.33 0.28 7.25
C ARG A 370 0.98 -1.18 6.97
N VAL A 371 1.96 -2.09 7.04
CA VAL A 371 1.76 -3.53 6.86
C VAL A 371 2.41 -4.29 8.01
N TYR A 372 1.68 -5.17 8.68
CA TYR A 372 2.29 -6.03 9.68
C TYR A 372 3.16 -7.10 9.01
N SER A 373 4.47 -6.99 9.20
CA SER A 373 5.37 -8.07 8.86
C SER A 373 5.20 -9.22 9.85
N LYS A 374 5.13 -10.45 9.33
CA LYS A 374 5.30 -11.64 10.16
C LYS A 374 6.75 -11.59 10.63
N LYS A 375 7.01 -11.49 11.95
CA LYS A 375 8.37 -11.59 12.49
C LYS A 375 8.96 -12.94 12.09
N THR A 376 9.65 -13.01 10.95
CA THR A 376 10.72 -13.96 10.75
C THR A 376 11.76 -13.62 11.81
N LEU A 377 12.08 -14.58 12.68
CA LEU A 377 13.19 -14.43 13.61
C LEU A 377 14.41 -14.03 12.78
N GLU A 378 14.89 -12.80 12.96
CA GLU A 378 16.13 -12.34 12.33
C GLU A 378 17.26 -13.17 12.92
N LEU A 379 17.78 -14.10 12.10
CA LEU A 379 18.95 -14.88 12.45
C LEU A 379 20.13 -13.93 12.69
N SER A 380 20.89 -14.18 13.74
CA SER A 380 22.13 -13.45 14.01
C SER A 380 23.12 -13.60 12.84
N SER A 381 23.99 -12.60 12.66
CA SER A 381 25.06 -12.64 11.64
C SER A 381 25.94 -13.90 11.77
N ALA A 382 26.12 -14.41 12.99
CA ALA A 382 26.83 -15.66 13.25
C ALA A 382 26.09 -16.89 12.70
N GLN A 383 24.76 -16.95 12.85
CA GLN A 383 23.94 -18.04 12.30
C GLN A 383 23.91 -18.02 10.77
N ILE A 384 23.84 -16.84 10.14
CA ILE A 384 23.91 -16.69 8.68
C ILE A 384 25.27 -17.18 8.15
N LYS A 385 26.36 -16.83 8.84
CA LYS A 385 27.70 -17.32 8.49
C LYS A 385 27.79 -18.84 8.61
N ALA A 386 27.30 -19.40 9.73
CA ALA A 386 27.28 -20.85 9.96
C ALA A 386 26.46 -21.60 8.89
N ARG A 387 25.31 -21.05 8.47
CA ARG A 387 24.50 -21.57 7.37
C ARG A 387 25.27 -21.61 6.06
N ASN A 388 25.86 -20.50 5.67
CA ASN A 388 26.58 -20.38 4.40
C ASN A 388 27.83 -21.28 4.37
N ASP A 389 28.52 -21.43 5.50
CA ASP A 389 29.65 -22.34 5.62
C ASP A 389 29.19 -23.80 5.56
N ALA A 390 28.04 -24.14 6.16
CA ALA A 390 27.43 -25.46 6.02
C ALA A 390 27.05 -25.78 4.55
N PHE A 391 26.44 -24.84 3.82
CA PHE A 391 26.15 -25.01 2.38
C PHE A 391 27.41 -25.29 1.57
N LYS A 392 28.48 -24.52 1.78
CA LYS A 392 29.76 -24.74 1.08
C LYS A 392 30.33 -26.13 1.35
N VAL A 393 30.33 -26.59 2.60
CA VAL A 393 30.85 -27.91 2.96
C VAL A 393 30.05 -29.03 2.29
N LEU A 394 28.73 -28.90 2.27
CA LEU A 394 27.82 -29.88 1.68
C LEU A 394 27.89 -29.91 0.15
N ASP A 395 27.97 -28.74 -0.49
CA ASP A 395 28.12 -28.63 -1.94
C ASP A 395 29.48 -29.16 -2.42
N LEU A 396 30.56 -28.85 -1.68
CA LEU A 396 31.89 -29.43 -1.93
C LEU A 396 31.85 -30.95 -1.79
N TYR A 397 31.18 -31.47 -0.76
CA TYR A 397 31.06 -32.91 -0.58
C TYR A 397 30.35 -33.58 -1.76
N GLU A 398 29.25 -33.02 -2.26
CA GLU A 398 28.57 -33.54 -3.44
C GLU A 398 29.44 -33.46 -4.69
N GLN A 399 30.24 -32.41 -4.85
CA GLN A 399 31.17 -32.28 -5.98
C GLN A 399 32.23 -33.39 -5.99
N TYR A 400 32.78 -33.78 -4.83
CA TYR A 400 33.79 -34.83 -4.72
C TYR A 400 33.21 -36.24 -4.62
N SER A 401 32.00 -36.40 -4.09
CA SER A 401 31.37 -37.70 -3.86
C SER A 401 29.89 -37.65 -4.25
N PRO A 402 29.59 -37.52 -5.56
CA PRO A 402 28.23 -37.36 -6.03
C PRO A 402 27.39 -38.62 -5.77
N PHE A 403 26.16 -38.42 -5.30
CA PHE A 403 25.20 -39.50 -4.99
C PHE A 403 25.77 -40.59 -4.06
N HIS A 404 26.64 -40.23 -3.12
CA HIS A 404 27.34 -41.20 -2.27
C HIS A 404 26.39 -42.09 -1.46
N PHE A 405 25.25 -41.56 -1.01
CA PHE A 405 24.23 -42.37 -0.33
C PHE A 405 23.70 -43.49 -1.24
N ASN A 406 23.41 -43.19 -2.51
CA ASN A 406 22.95 -44.19 -3.48
C ASN A 406 24.03 -45.22 -3.77
N ASN A 407 25.30 -44.80 -3.86
CA ASN A 407 26.43 -45.71 -4.02
C ASN A 407 26.60 -46.64 -2.81
N PHE A 408 26.43 -46.11 -1.59
CA PHE A 408 26.44 -46.91 -0.37
C PHE A 408 25.32 -47.96 -0.37
N ILE A 409 24.09 -47.58 -0.68
CA ILE A 409 22.96 -48.51 -0.74
C ILE A 409 23.19 -49.58 -1.81
N THR A 410 23.58 -49.20 -3.03
CA THR A 410 23.85 -50.15 -4.12
C THR A 410 25.00 -51.10 -3.81
N SER A 411 26.03 -50.66 -3.06
CA SER A 411 27.11 -51.54 -2.60
C SER A 411 26.62 -52.62 -1.63
N GLN A 412 25.67 -52.30 -0.73
CA GLN A 412 25.05 -53.26 0.17
C GLN A 412 24.15 -54.27 -0.58
N TYR A 413 23.61 -53.90 -1.74
CA TYR A 413 22.81 -54.78 -2.60
C TYR A 413 23.65 -55.69 -3.51
N LYS A 414 24.88 -55.31 -3.88
CA LYS A 414 25.77 -56.13 -4.73
C LYS A 414 26.11 -57.50 -4.12
N GLU A 415 26.05 -57.65 -2.79
CA GLU A 415 26.22 -58.95 -2.12
C GLU A 415 24.97 -59.84 -2.16
N LYS A 416 23.81 -59.33 -2.63
CA LYS A 416 22.55 -60.08 -2.74
C LYS A 416 21.99 -60.02 -4.15
N THR A 417 22.70 -60.68 -5.07
CA THR A 417 22.24 -61.02 -6.42
C THR A 417 21.38 -62.30 -6.57
N PRO A 418 20.64 -62.85 -5.57
CA PRO A 418 19.74 -63.96 -5.86
C PRO A 418 18.30 -63.53 -6.17
N VAL A 419 17.87 -62.27 -5.96
CA VAL A 419 16.44 -61.90 -6.10
C VAL A 419 16.08 -61.38 -7.49
N ILE A 420 16.89 -60.49 -8.08
CA ILE A 420 16.59 -59.89 -9.39
C ILE A 420 16.88 -60.90 -10.53
N SER A 421 17.94 -61.70 -10.40
CA SER A 421 18.26 -62.79 -11.33
C SER A 421 17.16 -63.87 -11.35
N THR A 422 16.58 -64.18 -10.19
CA THR A 422 15.48 -65.15 -10.07
C THR A 422 14.14 -64.60 -10.53
N LEU A 423 13.88 -63.29 -10.39
CA LEU A 423 12.64 -62.66 -10.88
C LEU A 423 12.61 -62.60 -12.42
N VAL A 424 13.74 -62.24 -13.04
CA VAL A 424 13.92 -62.30 -14.51
C VAL A 424 13.81 -63.75 -15.00
N GLN A 425 14.33 -64.72 -14.25
CA GLN A 425 14.18 -66.14 -14.59
C GLN A 425 12.75 -66.68 -14.41
N LYS A 426 12.00 -66.22 -13.39
CA LYS A 426 10.57 -66.50 -13.18
C LYS A 426 9.72 -65.97 -14.33
N LEU A 427 9.93 -64.73 -14.74
CA LEU A 427 9.22 -64.13 -15.88
C LEU A 427 9.62 -64.77 -17.23
N SER A 428 10.81 -65.39 -17.30
CA SER A 428 11.27 -66.19 -18.44
C SER A 428 10.77 -67.65 -18.46
N GLY A 429 9.97 -68.07 -17.46
CA GLY A 429 9.32 -69.38 -17.44
C GLY A 429 10.16 -70.56 -16.95
N LYS A 430 11.34 -70.35 -16.35
CA LYS A 430 12.12 -71.43 -15.72
C LYS A 430 11.73 -71.57 -14.26
N SER A 431 11.18 -72.72 -13.89
CA SER A 431 10.67 -73.00 -12.54
C SER A 431 11.80 -73.21 -11.53
N TYR A 432 11.82 -72.40 -10.48
CA TYR A 432 12.57 -72.68 -9.26
C TYR A 432 11.62 -72.62 -8.07
N GLN A 433 11.52 -73.72 -7.33
CA GLN A 433 10.86 -73.75 -6.03
C GLN A 433 11.85 -73.22 -5.00
N ASN A 434 11.51 -72.14 -4.29
CA ASN A 434 12.02 -71.93 -2.93
C ASN A 434 11.12 -71.01 -2.11
N ASN A 435 10.94 -71.42 -0.86
CA ASN A 435 10.13 -70.81 0.19
C ASN A 435 10.68 -69.43 0.59
N PHE A 436 9.98 -68.35 0.26
CA PHE A 436 10.21 -67.04 0.89
C PHE A 436 9.26 -66.90 2.09
N LYS A 437 9.83 -66.74 3.28
CA LYS A 437 9.07 -66.34 4.48
C LYS A 437 8.52 -64.93 4.25
N ASN A 438 7.23 -64.72 4.50
CA ASN A 438 6.58 -63.41 4.49
C ASN A 438 7.38 -62.43 5.36
N VAL A 439 8.03 -61.44 4.73
CA VAL A 439 8.73 -60.37 5.45
C VAL A 439 7.68 -59.41 5.98
N ASN A 440 7.67 -59.19 7.30
CA ASN A 440 6.71 -58.32 7.97
C ASN A 440 7.16 -56.84 7.86
N LEU A 441 6.24 -55.90 7.62
CA LEU A 441 6.55 -54.46 7.40
C LEU A 441 7.42 -53.85 8.51
N ASN A 442 7.20 -54.25 9.76
CA ASN A 442 7.98 -53.80 10.92
C ASN A 442 9.47 -54.20 10.83
N GLN A 443 9.78 -55.34 10.22
CA GLN A 443 11.17 -55.79 10.02
C GLN A 443 11.90 -54.94 8.97
N ILE A 444 11.16 -54.34 8.03
CA ILE A 444 11.69 -53.46 6.98
C ILE A 444 12.04 -52.09 7.55
N GLU A 445 11.19 -51.53 8.41
CA GLU A 445 11.48 -50.27 9.11
C GLU A 445 12.69 -50.39 10.04
N ASP A 446 12.81 -51.50 10.78
CA ASP A 446 13.97 -51.75 11.65
C ASP A 446 15.26 -51.92 10.85
N TYR A 447 15.17 -52.58 9.69
CA TYR A 447 16.28 -52.68 8.75
C TYR A 447 16.67 -51.30 8.20
N LYS A 448 15.70 -50.46 7.83
CA LYS A 448 15.90 -49.08 7.37
C LYS A 448 16.60 -48.24 8.43
N LYS A 449 16.15 -48.29 9.69
CA LYS A 449 16.80 -47.61 10.82
C LYS A 449 18.25 -48.07 11.03
N LYS A 450 18.50 -49.38 10.94
CA LYS A 450 19.87 -49.94 11.05
C LYS A 450 20.78 -49.45 9.92
N GLN A 451 20.29 -49.40 8.68
CA GLN A 451 21.07 -48.94 7.53
C GLN A 451 21.33 -47.43 7.57
N LEU A 452 20.35 -46.63 7.98
CA LEU A 452 20.54 -45.19 8.21
C LEU A 452 21.56 -44.92 9.33
N LYS A 453 21.56 -45.73 10.40
CA LYS A 453 22.57 -45.65 11.45
C LYS A 453 23.97 -45.98 10.93
N LYS A 454 24.11 -47.03 10.10
CA LYS A 454 25.38 -47.35 9.42
C LYS A 454 25.85 -46.21 8.51
N TRP A 455 24.93 -45.63 7.72
CA TRP A 455 25.22 -44.49 6.85
C TRP A 455 25.69 -43.25 7.62
N SER A 456 25.03 -42.91 8.73
CA SER A 456 25.45 -41.79 9.57
C SER A 456 26.87 -41.95 10.12
N ALA A 457 27.33 -43.19 10.31
CA ALA A 457 28.69 -43.50 10.77
C ALA A 457 29.74 -43.42 9.64
N THR A 458 29.34 -43.54 8.38
CA THR A 458 30.24 -43.45 7.22
C THR A 458 30.52 -42.01 6.77
N LEU A 459 29.71 -41.03 7.22
CA LEU A 459 29.86 -39.64 6.83
C LEU A 459 31.07 -38.98 7.51
N PRO A 460 31.85 -38.14 6.79
CA PRO A 460 32.88 -37.32 7.41
C PRO A 460 32.31 -36.40 8.49
N LYS A 461 33.05 -36.20 9.59
CA LYS A 461 32.62 -35.34 10.71
C LYS A 461 32.17 -33.94 10.26
N PRO A 462 32.88 -33.23 9.35
CA PRO A 462 32.46 -31.90 8.89
C PRO A 462 31.10 -31.90 8.18
N VAL A 463 30.81 -32.96 7.41
CA VAL A 463 29.54 -33.13 6.69
C VAL A 463 28.42 -33.38 7.70
N SER A 464 28.63 -34.30 8.65
CA SER A 464 27.65 -34.59 9.71
C SER A 464 27.35 -33.35 10.57
N SER A 465 28.36 -32.56 10.94
CA SER A 465 28.15 -31.30 11.66
C SER A 465 27.40 -30.26 10.84
N ALA A 466 27.69 -30.13 9.54
CA ALA A 466 26.99 -29.20 8.66
C ALA A 466 25.51 -29.58 8.51
N GLN A 467 25.19 -30.87 8.41
CA GLN A 467 23.81 -31.35 8.40
C GLN A 467 23.07 -31.00 9.70
N ALA A 468 23.70 -31.21 10.86
CA ALA A 468 23.12 -30.89 12.16
C ALA A 468 22.79 -29.39 12.30
N VAL A 469 23.73 -28.52 11.90
CA VAL A 469 23.52 -27.06 11.91
C VAL A 469 22.31 -26.67 11.07
N LEU A 470 22.17 -27.21 9.85
CA LEU A 470 21.02 -26.89 9.00
C LEU A 470 19.69 -27.38 9.58
N TYR A 471 19.65 -28.56 10.21
CA TYR A 471 18.44 -29.03 10.88
C TYR A 471 18.04 -28.14 12.06
N ASP A 472 19.02 -27.65 12.83
CA ASP A 472 18.74 -26.77 13.96
C ASP A 472 18.27 -25.38 13.50
N LEU A 473 18.85 -24.84 12.43
CA LEU A 473 18.38 -23.59 11.81
C LEU A 473 16.99 -23.74 11.19
N ALA A 474 16.72 -24.87 10.52
CA ALA A 474 15.40 -25.14 9.97
C ALA A 474 14.33 -25.28 11.08
N LYS A 475 14.66 -25.91 12.23
CA LYS A 475 13.76 -25.93 13.40
C LYS A 475 13.48 -24.54 13.97
N GLN A 476 14.42 -23.61 13.83
CA GLN A 476 14.26 -22.20 14.23
C GLN A 476 13.42 -21.40 13.21
N GLY A 477 13.02 -22.00 12.08
CA GLY A 477 12.20 -21.37 11.05
C GLY A 477 13.02 -20.65 9.97
N ASP A 478 14.30 -20.99 9.79
CA ASP A 478 15.09 -20.45 8.68
C ASP A 478 14.65 -21.03 7.33
N LEU A 479 14.13 -20.15 6.47
CA LEU A 479 13.62 -20.52 5.15
C LEU A 479 14.70 -21.12 4.26
N GLU A 480 15.90 -20.56 4.22
CA GLU A 480 16.95 -21.04 3.31
C GLU A 480 17.46 -22.42 3.73
N SER A 481 17.61 -22.67 5.02
CA SER A 481 17.96 -23.98 5.55
C SER A 481 16.88 -25.02 5.28
N GLU A 482 15.60 -24.68 5.51
CA GLU A 482 14.48 -25.59 5.22
C GLU A 482 14.38 -25.90 3.72
N PHE A 483 14.57 -24.88 2.87
CA PHE A 483 14.61 -25.01 1.41
C PHE A 483 15.74 -25.93 0.94
N TYR A 484 16.95 -25.74 1.46
CA TYR A 484 18.12 -26.55 1.11
C TYR A 484 17.89 -28.01 1.53
N LEU A 485 17.42 -28.25 2.76
CA LEU A 485 17.10 -29.59 3.24
C LEU A 485 16.03 -30.27 2.39
N ALA A 486 14.93 -29.55 2.06
CA ALA A 486 13.86 -30.08 1.23
C ALA A 486 14.36 -30.52 -0.14
N LYS A 487 15.28 -29.75 -0.75
CA LYS A 487 15.92 -30.09 -2.03
C LYS A 487 16.87 -31.29 -1.91
N MET A 488 17.74 -31.31 -0.91
CA MET A 488 18.74 -32.39 -0.76
C MET A 488 18.09 -33.73 -0.42
N GLU A 489 17.06 -33.74 0.44
CA GLU A 489 16.30 -34.96 0.76
C GLU A 489 15.44 -35.46 -0.41
N LEU A 490 15.01 -34.57 -1.31
CA LEU A 490 14.28 -34.93 -2.53
C LEU A 490 15.15 -35.72 -3.51
N PHE A 491 16.42 -35.32 -3.64
CA PHE A 491 17.35 -35.91 -4.61
C PHE A 491 18.31 -36.94 -4.00
N GLY A 492 18.44 -36.98 -2.67
CA GLY A 492 19.40 -37.85 -1.96
C GLY A 492 20.85 -37.42 -2.18
N THR A 493 21.10 -36.11 -2.23
CA THR A 493 22.41 -35.50 -2.54
C THR A 493 23.05 -34.89 -1.29
N SER A 494 24.33 -34.53 -1.37
CA SER A 494 25.12 -33.87 -0.31
C SER A 494 25.17 -34.66 1.00
N GLY A 495 25.17 -35.99 0.89
CA GLY A 495 25.21 -36.91 2.03
C GLY A 495 23.88 -37.10 2.76
N PHE A 496 22.79 -36.50 2.29
CA PHE A 496 21.46 -36.72 2.84
C PHE A 496 20.83 -38.00 2.26
N PRO A 497 20.16 -38.82 3.09
CA PRO A 497 19.39 -39.94 2.59
C PRO A 497 18.15 -39.46 1.84
N LEU A 498 17.74 -40.18 0.80
CA LEU A 498 16.50 -39.92 0.08
C LEU A 498 15.30 -40.08 1.03
N ASN A 499 14.55 -38.99 1.25
CA ASN A 499 13.36 -39.00 2.09
C ASN A 499 12.25 -38.13 1.46
N LEU A 500 11.50 -38.75 0.54
CA LEU A 500 10.46 -38.07 -0.23
C LEU A 500 9.33 -37.52 0.65
N ARG A 501 8.96 -38.22 1.73
CA ARG A 501 7.87 -37.79 2.60
C ARG A 501 8.26 -36.56 3.42
N ALA A 502 9.42 -36.58 4.06
CA ALA A 502 9.92 -35.44 4.82
C ALA A 502 10.19 -34.22 3.92
N SER A 503 10.69 -34.46 2.70
CA SER A 503 10.87 -33.42 1.69
C SER A 503 9.52 -32.80 1.29
N PHE A 504 8.48 -33.60 1.03
CA PHE A 504 7.14 -33.10 0.73
C PHE A 504 6.59 -32.21 1.83
N ASP A 505 6.68 -32.65 3.10
CA ASP A 505 6.18 -31.88 4.23
C ASP A 505 6.88 -30.52 4.35
N LYS A 506 8.22 -30.46 4.16
CA LYS A 506 8.98 -29.19 4.10
C LYS A 506 8.56 -28.32 2.92
N TRP A 507 8.44 -28.88 1.72
CA TRP A 507 8.02 -28.12 0.54
C TRP A 507 6.61 -27.55 0.70
N LEU A 508 5.70 -28.32 1.31
CA LEU A 508 4.35 -27.89 1.61
C LEU A 508 4.33 -26.74 2.63
N ASN A 509 5.14 -26.85 3.70
CA ASN A 509 5.30 -25.78 4.68
C ASN A 509 5.84 -24.50 4.06
N ILE A 510 6.87 -24.59 3.21
CA ILE A 510 7.45 -23.43 2.52
C ILE A 510 6.42 -22.79 1.58
N ALA A 511 5.68 -23.60 0.82
CA ALA A 511 4.66 -23.12 -0.10
C ALA A 511 3.50 -22.40 0.63
N HIS A 512 3.04 -22.93 1.76
CA HIS A 512 1.97 -22.30 2.55
C HIS A 512 2.43 -21.09 3.35
N SER A 513 3.63 -21.13 3.91
CA SER A 513 4.10 -20.08 4.82
C SER A 513 4.66 -18.86 4.09
N TYR A 514 5.30 -19.08 2.94
CA TYR A 514 6.06 -18.04 2.23
C TYR A 514 5.65 -17.87 0.76
N GLY A 515 4.83 -18.77 0.21
CA GLY A 515 4.38 -18.66 -1.17
C GLY A 515 5.47 -18.86 -2.23
N ASN A 516 6.62 -19.46 -1.88
CA ASN A 516 7.76 -19.59 -2.79
C ASN A 516 7.40 -20.37 -4.07
N SER A 517 7.65 -19.77 -5.24
CA SER A 517 7.30 -20.35 -6.54
C SER A 517 7.93 -21.72 -6.79
N THR A 518 9.18 -21.95 -6.40
CA THR A 518 9.85 -23.24 -6.59
C THR A 518 9.30 -24.31 -5.66
N ALA A 519 8.92 -23.94 -4.43
CA ALA A 519 8.24 -24.85 -3.51
C ALA A 519 6.88 -25.29 -4.05
N GLN A 520 6.07 -24.34 -4.54
CA GLN A 520 4.78 -24.62 -5.17
C GLN A 520 4.94 -25.56 -6.37
N PHE A 521 6.00 -25.38 -7.17
CA PHE A 521 6.31 -26.29 -8.29
C PHE A 521 6.60 -27.73 -7.83
N TYR A 522 7.44 -27.92 -6.79
CA TYR A 522 7.73 -29.26 -6.28
C TYR A 522 6.50 -29.91 -5.62
N VAL A 523 5.70 -29.15 -4.86
CA VAL A 523 4.42 -29.64 -4.33
C VAL A 523 3.49 -30.10 -5.46
N ALA A 524 3.44 -29.35 -6.58
CA ALA A 524 2.67 -29.77 -7.75
C ALA A 524 3.18 -31.09 -8.33
N ILE A 525 4.50 -31.31 -8.40
CA ILE A 525 5.09 -32.58 -8.84
C ILE A 525 4.68 -33.72 -7.92
N PHE A 526 4.74 -33.54 -6.60
CA PHE A 526 4.33 -34.57 -5.64
C PHE A 526 2.86 -34.98 -5.83
N TYR A 527 1.95 -34.01 -5.99
CA TYR A 527 0.54 -34.31 -6.26
C TYR A 527 0.29 -34.92 -7.65
N ALA A 528 1.08 -34.54 -8.67
CA ALA A 528 0.95 -35.08 -10.02
C ALA A 528 1.43 -36.54 -10.11
N SER A 529 2.53 -36.85 -9.43
CA SER A 529 3.24 -38.14 -9.53
C SER A 529 2.85 -39.14 -8.44
N GLY A 530 2.34 -38.68 -7.29
CA GLY A 530 2.10 -39.51 -6.10
C GLY A 530 3.38 -39.99 -5.40
N LEU A 531 4.49 -39.26 -5.55
CA LEU A 531 5.77 -39.61 -4.91
C LEU A 531 5.68 -39.52 -3.37
N GLY A 532 6.40 -40.39 -2.66
CA GLY A 532 6.53 -40.32 -1.19
C GLY A 532 5.24 -40.64 -0.41
N ASN A 533 4.43 -41.58 -0.90
CA ASN A 533 3.12 -41.95 -0.33
C ASN A 533 2.11 -40.78 -0.24
N VAL A 534 2.26 -39.79 -1.13
CA VAL A 534 1.27 -38.73 -1.32
C VAL A 534 0.20 -39.21 -2.28
N ALA A 535 -1.07 -39.05 -1.90
CA ALA A 535 -2.18 -39.39 -2.78
C ALA A 535 -2.14 -38.53 -4.06
N ARG A 536 -2.20 -39.18 -5.23
CA ARG A 536 -2.23 -38.49 -6.51
C ARG A 536 -3.47 -37.59 -6.60
N ASN A 537 -3.26 -36.29 -6.80
CA ASN A 537 -4.32 -35.31 -6.91
C ASN A 537 -4.06 -34.36 -8.09
N PRO A 538 -4.62 -34.64 -9.28
CA PRO A 538 -4.38 -33.85 -10.49
C PRO A 538 -4.89 -32.40 -10.39
N ALA A 539 -5.97 -32.19 -9.61
CA ALA A 539 -6.53 -30.86 -9.40
C ALA A 539 -5.58 -29.98 -8.56
N MET A 540 -5.09 -30.50 -7.43
CA MET A 540 -4.12 -29.77 -6.60
C MET A 540 -2.81 -29.55 -7.35
N ALA A 541 -2.33 -30.54 -8.10
CA ALA A 541 -1.17 -30.38 -8.97
C ALA A 541 -1.33 -29.20 -9.93
N LYS A 542 -2.48 -29.09 -10.61
CA LYS A 542 -2.77 -27.97 -11.52
C LYS A 542 -2.81 -26.62 -10.80
N VAL A 543 -3.41 -26.55 -9.61
CA VAL A 543 -3.50 -25.29 -8.83
C VAL A 543 -2.12 -24.77 -8.46
N TYR A 544 -1.30 -25.60 -7.80
CA TYR A 544 0.05 -25.19 -7.39
C TYR A 544 0.97 -24.89 -8.58
N LEU A 545 0.83 -25.64 -9.67
CA LEU A 545 1.60 -25.42 -10.89
C LEU A 545 1.24 -24.09 -11.56
N LYS A 546 -0.05 -23.71 -11.55
CA LYS A 546 -0.49 -22.40 -12.02
C LYS A 546 0.00 -21.28 -11.11
N MET A 547 -0.15 -21.40 -9.79
CA MET A 547 0.36 -20.42 -8.83
C MET A 547 1.87 -20.17 -9.01
N SER A 548 2.64 -21.22 -9.24
CA SER A 548 4.07 -21.13 -9.49
C SER A 548 4.40 -20.46 -10.84
N ALA A 549 3.62 -20.77 -11.89
CA ALA A 549 3.76 -20.17 -13.21
C ALA A 549 3.41 -18.67 -13.19
N ASP A 550 2.37 -18.26 -12.47
CA ASP A 550 1.96 -16.87 -12.31
C ASP A 550 3.04 -16.04 -11.56
N GLN A 551 3.88 -16.69 -10.76
CA GLN A 551 5.09 -16.11 -10.14
C GLN A 551 6.33 -16.16 -11.06
N ASN A 552 6.15 -16.35 -12.37
CA ASN A 552 7.21 -16.44 -13.37
C ASN A 552 8.24 -17.56 -13.14
N ASN A 553 7.86 -18.69 -12.54
CA ASN A 553 8.74 -19.87 -12.46
C ASN A 553 8.82 -20.58 -13.82
N GLY A 554 10.02 -20.63 -14.42
CA GLY A 554 10.24 -21.20 -15.76
C GLY A 554 9.93 -22.70 -15.84
N LEU A 555 10.26 -23.47 -14.81
CA LEU A 555 9.98 -24.91 -14.77
C LEU A 555 8.48 -25.19 -14.71
N ALA A 556 7.75 -24.38 -13.95
CA ALA A 556 6.29 -24.49 -13.84
C ALA A 556 5.60 -24.07 -15.14
N MET A 557 6.04 -22.97 -15.76
CA MET A 557 5.51 -22.54 -17.07
C MET A 557 5.76 -23.59 -18.15
N LEU A 558 6.94 -24.20 -18.19
CA LEU A 558 7.28 -25.23 -19.17
C LEU A 558 6.40 -26.47 -19.01
N MET A 559 6.29 -26.95 -17.76
CA MET A 559 5.43 -28.09 -17.45
C MET A 559 3.96 -27.77 -17.76
N LEU A 560 3.48 -26.56 -17.46
CA LEU A 560 2.12 -26.13 -17.75
C LEU A 560 1.84 -26.06 -19.26
N SER A 561 2.78 -25.50 -20.03
CA SER A 561 2.75 -25.45 -21.49
C SER A 561 2.61 -26.85 -22.07
N HIS A 562 3.48 -27.79 -21.67
CA HIS A 562 3.41 -29.17 -22.11
C HIS A 562 2.06 -29.82 -21.76
N ARG A 563 1.51 -29.55 -20.57
CA ARG A 563 0.18 -30.09 -20.18
C ARG A 563 -0.93 -29.53 -21.07
N LYS A 564 -0.87 -28.25 -21.45
CA LYS A 564 -1.84 -27.61 -22.34
C LYS A 564 -1.69 -28.04 -23.79
N ASP A 565 -0.47 -28.31 -24.26
CA ASP A 565 -0.23 -28.75 -25.63
C ASP A 565 -0.75 -30.17 -25.87
N PHE A 566 -0.41 -31.10 -24.96
CA PHE A 566 -0.82 -32.51 -25.06
C PHE A 566 -2.21 -32.81 -24.45
N GLY A 567 -2.87 -31.83 -23.83
CA GLY A 567 -4.16 -32.03 -23.17
C GLY A 567 -4.10 -32.95 -21.94
N ILE A 568 -3.01 -32.89 -21.17
CA ILE A 568 -2.82 -33.73 -19.97
C ILE A 568 -3.53 -33.07 -18.77
N GLU A 569 -4.61 -33.69 -18.29
CA GLU A 569 -5.44 -33.20 -17.17
C GLU A 569 -6.17 -31.85 -17.46
N THR A 570 -6.09 -31.35 -18.70
CA THR A 570 -6.80 -30.16 -19.20
C THR A 570 -7.17 -30.33 -20.66
N ILE A 571 -8.13 -29.52 -21.15
CA ILE A 571 -8.40 -29.43 -22.59
C ILE A 571 -7.14 -28.91 -23.31
N ALA A 572 -6.81 -29.49 -24.45
CA ALA A 572 -5.68 -29.05 -25.26
C ALA A 572 -5.91 -27.62 -25.78
N LYS A 573 -4.94 -26.74 -25.54
CA LYS A 573 -4.96 -25.32 -25.93
C LYS A 573 -3.56 -24.89 -26.37
N CYS A 574 -3.28 -25.02 -27.66
CA CYS A 574 -1.96 -24.74 -28.24
C CYS A 574 -1.56 -23.26 -28.12
N GLU A 575 -2.50 -22.32 -28.28
CA GLU A 575 -2.23 -20.87 -28.18
C GLU A 575 -1.69 -20.51 -26.78
N GLU A 576 -2.40 -20.92 -25.73
CA GLU A 576 -1.96 -20.70 -24.34
C GLU A 576 -0.64 -21.41 -24.00
N SER A 577 -0.28 -22.46 -24.76
CA SER A 577 1.02 -23.14 -24.62
C SER A 577 2.15 -22.32 -25.26
N ILE A 578 1.92 -21.79 -26.46
CA ILE A 578 2.86 -20.93 -27.19
C ILE A 578 3.14 -19.65 -26.39
N ASP A 579 2.12 -19.06 -25.78
CA ASP A 579 2.27 -17.88 -24.91
C ASP A 579 3.12 -18.12 -23.67
N LEU A 580 3.07 -19.34 -23.11
CA LEU A 580 3.92 -19.71 -21.98
C LEU A 580 5.35 -19.96 -22.45
N LEU A 581 5.54 -20.58 -23.62
CA LEU A 581 6.86 -20.81 -24.20
C LEU A 581 7.56 -19.52 -24.61
N SER A 582 6.84 -18.54 -25.16
CA SER A 582 7.40 -17.22 -25.48
C SER A 582 7.91 -16.52 -24.23
N LYS A 583 7.13 -16.49 -23.14
CA LYS A 583 7.57 -15.94 -21.84
C LYS A 583 8.81 -16.63 -21.29
N ILE A 584 8.92 -17.94 -21.44
CA ILE A 584 10.12 -18.69 -21.02
C ILE A 584 11.32 -18.31 -21.90
N ALA A 585 11.12 -18.16 -23.21
CA ALA A 585 12.16 -17.76 -24.14
C ALA A 585 12.67 -16.35 -23.82
N ASP A 586 11.77 -15.39 -23.61
CA ASP A 586 12.10 -14.01 -23.23
C ASP A 586 12.88 -13.97 -21.92
N LYS A 587 12.41 -14.68 -20.89
CA LYS A 587 13.14 -14.80 -19.62
C LYS A 587 14.53 -15.43 -19.79
N SER A 588 14.65 -16.41 -20.68
CA SER A 588 15.93 -17.07 -20.95
C SER A 588 16.90 -16.12 -21.66
N ILE A 589 16.38 -15.28 -22.55
CA ILE A 589 17.12 -14.22 -23.24
C ILE A 589 17.54 -13.12 -22.27
N GLU A 590 16.66 -12.68 -21.38
CA GLU A 590 16.96 -11.70 -20.33
C GLU A 590 18.07 -12.19 -19.40
N ASN A 591 17.94 -13.41 -18.86
CA ASN A 591 18.97 -14.03 -18.03
C ASN A 591 20.32 -14.14 -18.76
N TYR A 592 20.27 -14.45 -20.06
CA TYR A 592 21.47 -14.49 -20.90
C TYR A 592 22.14 -13.12 -21.04
N TYR A 593 21.36 -12.06 -21.27
CA TYR A 593 21.89 -10.71 -21.39
C TYR A 593 22.41 -10.14 -20.06
N GLN A 594 21.79 -10.50 -18.94
CA GLN A 594 22.23 -10.13 -17.58
C GLN A 594 23.60 -10.74 -17.24
N GLY A 595 23.91 -11.95 -17.75
CA GLY A 595 25.17 -12.65 -17.49
C GLY A 595 25.28 -13.19 -16.06
N ASN A 596 26.20 -14.13 -15.83
CA ASN A 596 26.52 -14.60 -14.47
C ASN A 596 27.54 -13.67 -13.80
N SER A 597 27.75 -13.79 -12.49
CA SER A 597 28.78 -13.05 -11.72
C SER A 597 30.22 -13.22 -12.25
N LEU A 598 30.45 -14.15 -13.17
CA LEU A 598 31.72 -14.44 -13.86
C LEU A 598 31.75 -13.92 -15.32
N GLY A 599 30.76 -13.13 -15.76
CA GLY A 599 30.64 -12.58 -17.11
C GLY A 599 29.74 -13.38 -18.06
N LYS A 600 29.60 -12.89 -19.31
CA LYS A 600 28.78 -13.54 -20.35
C LYS A 600 29.41 -14.88 -20.78
N SER A 601 28.78 -16.00 -20.42
CA SER A 601 29.15 -17.29 -21.02
C SER A 601 28.74 -17.29 -22.49
N ARG A 602 29.68 -17.57 -23.41
CA ARG A 602 29.35 -17.80 -24.82
C ARG A 602 28.33 -18.95 -24.92
N PHE A 603 27.42 -18.89 -25.91
CA PHE A 603 26.68 -20.07 -26.32
C PHE A 603 27.69 -21.20 -26.53
N LEU A 604 27.65 -22.24 -25.69
CA LEU A 604 28.23 -23.50 -26.11
C LEU A 604 27.44 -23.87 -27.37
N PRO A 605 28.06 -23.96 -28.55
CA PRO A 605 27.37 -24.52 -29.69
C PRO A 605 26.80 -25.86 -29.21
N LYS A 606 25.53 -26.14 -29.54
CA LYS A 606 25.00 -27.50 -29.36
C LYS A 606 26.09 -28.43 -29.85
N ALA A 607 26.58 -29.33 -29.00
CA ALA A 607 27.40 -30.42 -29.46
C ALA A 607 26.52 -31.18 -30.46
N ASN A 608 26.66 -30.85 -31.74
CA ASN A 608 26.13 -31.65 -32.82
C ASN A 608 26.91 -32.95 -32.71
N HIS A 609 26.36 -33.91 -31.98
CA HIS A 609 26.55 -35.32 -32.28
C HIS A 609 25.84 -35.56 -33.61
N GLY A 610 26.36 -34.93 -34.66
CA GLY A 610 25.97 -35.19 -36.02
C GLY A 610 26.50 -36.58 -36.35
N MET A 611 25.58 -37.45 -36.73
CA MET A 611 25.72 -38.16 -38.00
C MET A 611 26.87 -39.16 -38.14
N LEU A 612 27.51 -39.59 -37.05
CA LEU A 612 28.41 -40.75 -37.06
C LEU A 612 27.77 -41.88 -36.25
N ASN A 613 26.84 -42.56 -36.93
CA ASN A 613 26.10 -43.76 -36.51
C ASN A 613 25.01 -43.56 -35.45
N ASN A 614 23.76 -43.54 -35.92
CA ASN A 614 22.56 -44.00 -35.21
C ASN A 614 22.38 -43.52 -33.76
N GLY A 615 21.50 -42.53 -33.54
CA GLY A 615 20.95 -42.26 -32.22
C GLY A 615 20.28 -43.49 -31.58
N ILE A 616 20.07 -43.44 -30.26
CA ILE A 616 19.68 -44.56 -29.39
C ILE A 616 18.36 -45.29 -29.78
N TYR A 617 17.54 -44.75 -30.69
CA TYR A 617 16.34 -45.43 -31.20
C TYR A 617 16.32 -45.42 -32.73
N GLY A 618 16.66 -46.55 -33.36
CA GLY A 618 16.78 -46.69 -34.81
C GLY A 618 15.53 -47.18 -35.57
N ILE A 619 15.50 -46.84 -36.87
CA ILE A 619 15.03 -47.56 -38.10
C ILE A 619 13.56 -48.07 -38.19
N LYS A 620 12.63 -47.80 -37.26
CA LYS A 620 11.22 -48.26 -37.46
C LYS A 620 10.14 -47.24 -37.09
N THR A 621 10.16 -46.07 -37.73
CA THR A 621 9.01 -45.15 -37.78
C THR A 621 8.53 -44.95 -39.21
N SER A 622 8.06 -46.02 -39.84
CA SER A 622 7.00 -45.93 -40.85
C SER A 622 5.82 -46.78 -40.37
N GLY A 623 4.62 -46.24 -40.56
CA GLY A 623 3.38 -46.69 -39.94
C GLY A 623 2.90 -48.05 -40.41
N PHE A 624 1.87 -48.53 -39.71
CA PHE A 624 1.15 -49.81 -39.82
C PHE A 624 1.67 -50.95 -38.92
N TYR A 625 0.71 -51.73 -38.39
CA TYR A 625 0.79 -53.08 -37.76
C TYR A 625 0.69 -53.21 -36.22
N PRO A 626 0.21 -54.37 -35.68
CA PRO A 626 -0.95 -54.50 -34.80
C PRO A 626 -0.55 -55.10 -33.44
N ASP A 627 -0.22 -54.27 -32.45
CA ASP A 627 0.62 -54.76 -31.35
C ASP A 627 0.03 -54.58 -29.94
N LYS A 628 -1.27 -54.81 -29.76
CA LYS A 628 -1.90 -54.76 -28.42
C LYS A 628 -1.33 -55.75 -27.40
N LYS A 629 -0.58 -56.80 -27.81
CA LYS A 629 0.13 -57.74 -26.91
C LYS A 629 1.62 -57.38 -26.69
N ALA A 630 2.27 -56.71 -27.64
CA ALA A 630 3.66 -56.27 -27.50
C ALA A 630 3.77 -54.94 -26.74
N GLN A 631 2.76 -54.07 -26.85
CA GLN A 631 2.63 -52.86 -26.03
C GLN A 631 2.49 -53.17 -24.54
N THR A 632 1.70 -54.18 -24.16
CA THR A 632 1.58 -54.60 -22.76
C THR A 632 2.89 -55.18 -22.22
N LYS A 633 3.66 -55.93 -23.03
CA LYS A 633 5.01 -56.38 -22.63
C LYS A 633 6.00 -55.23 -22.51
N LYS A 634 5.97 -54.24 -23.41
CA LYS A 634 6.81 -53.03 -23.33
C LYS A 634 6.40 -52.11 -22.17
N GLU A 635 5.12 -52.01 -21.86
CA GLU A 635 4.60 -51.28 -20.70
C GLU A 635 5.05 -51.97 -19.41
N VAL A 636 4.91 -53.29 -19.29
CA VAL A 636 5.44 -54.07 -18.15
C VAL A 636 6.96 -53.93 -18.06
N GLN A 637 7.70 -54.01 -19.17
CA GLN A 637 9.15 -53.80 -19.19
C GLN A 637 9.51 -52.38 -18.75
N SER A 638 8.78 -51.36 -19.21
CA SER A 638 9.01 -49.96 -18.83
C SER A 638 8.64 -49.66 -17.38
N ILE A 639 7.62 -50.36 -16.83
CA ILE A 639 7.24 -50.30 -15.42
C ILE A 639 8.33 -50.97 -14.59
N ILE A 640 8.83 -52.13 -15.00
CA ILE A 640 9.95 -52.82 -14.36
C ILE A 640 11.20 -51.95 -14.44
N ASP A 641 11.53 -51.35 -15.59
CA ASP A 641 12.68 -50.46 -15.77
C ASP A 641 12.52 -49.17 -14.94
N PHE A 642 11.29 -48.67 -14.78
CA PHE A 642 10.98 -47.52 -13.90
C PHE A 642 11.13 -47.87 -12.42
N TYR A 643 10.63 -49.03 -11.99
CA TYR A 643 10.86 -49.49 -10.63
C TYR A 643 12.34 -49.85 -10.42
N LEU A 644 13.04 -50.41 -11.40
CA LEU A 644 14.47 -50.69 -11.33
C LEU A 644 15.28 -49.40 -11.28
N PHE A 645 14.84 -48.36 -11.97
CA PHE A 645 15.39 -47.01 -11.87
C PHE A 645 15.15 -46.42 -10.47
N LYS A 646 13.96 -46.59 -9.90
CA LYS A 646 13.65 -46.19 -8.52
C LYS A 646 14.48 -46.97 -7.49
N VAL A 647 14.64 -48.27 -7.69
CA VAL A 647 15.50 -49.16 -6.90
C VAL A 647 16.96 -48.73 -7.00
N ALA A 648 17.44 -48.42 -8.21
CA ALA A 648 18.79 -47.88 -8.44
C ALA A 648 18.98 -46.51 -7.78
N LYS A 649 17.89 -45.74 -7.62
CA LYS A 649 17.84 -44.49 -6.83
C LYS A 649 17.53 -44.68 -5.34
N GLY A 650 17.49 -45.92 -4.86
CA GLY A 650 17.39 -46.22 -3.42
C GLY A 650 15.97 -46.19 -2.85
N ASP A 651 14.93 -46.22 -3.67
CA ASP A 651 13.54 -46.37 -3.22
C ASP A 651 13.27 -47.84 -2.83
N ILE A 652 13.30 -48.09 -1.51
CA ILE A 652 13.18 -49.42 -0.91
C ILE A 652 11.75 -49.98 -1.05
N GLU A 653 10.71 -49.13 -1.15
CA GLU A 653 9.33 -49.59 -1.40
C GLU A 653 9.19 -50.10 -2.84
N SER A 654 9.89 -49.45 -3.77
CA SER A 654 10.05 -49.95 -5.14
C SER A 654 10.87 -51.24 -5.22
N CYS A 655 11.82 -51.48 -4.30
CA CYS A 655 12.51 -52.78 -4.17
C CYS A 655 11.56 -53.91 -3.73
N VAL A 656 10.51 -53.57 -2.98
CA VAL A 656 9.51 -54.54 -2.49
C VAL A 656 8.38 -54.75 -3.51
N SER A 657 8.10 -53.74 -4.33
CA SER A 657 7.07 -53.77 -5.38
C SER A 657 7.51 -54.50 -6.65
N LEU A 658 8.82 -54.55 -6.92
CA LEU A 658 9.46 -55.43 -7.90
C LEU A 658 9.63 -56.85 -7.35
#